data_AF-A0AAE8HXI0-F1
#
_entry.id   AF-A0AAE8HXI0-F1
#
_cell.length_a   1.000
_cell.length_b   1.000
_cell.length_c   1.000
_cell.angle_alpha   90.00
_cell.angle_beta   90.00
_cell.angle_gamma   90.00
#
_symmetry.space_group_name_H-M   'P 1'
#
loop_
_entity.id
_entity.type
_entity.pdbx_description
1 polymer ?
#
loop_
_entity_poly.entity_id
_entity_poly.type
_entity_poly.pdbx_seq_one_letter_code
_entity_poly.pdbx_strand_id
1 'polypeptide(L)'
;MTGAPDIAALRAKLADGDGPRFWRSLDAVADSPEFRAYLAAEFPSASRLAAAPERRGFLKLMAASFALGGLTACGGGGGRDYEVPYVNQPERIVPGTDLSYASSAMFDGFGNGILVTTRNGRPLKIEGNPEHPWSRGGTDVLAQASVLGLYDPFRSQAVQHLGRPSSWAAFRADLQGRMPGWRENRGEGLALLTGPVTSPSVAAQLARLRAAYPALRWYVGAGAGRDGIYEGARQAYGRPLETRPDFGRARTIVALDGDFLDLGPGQVGLSRRWSEARRAAYAEGRLLTLHAAAPTPTLTSAKADRGLVVPAGRLEALARDLLNLAAGGAAPGGDDPVARWTRSAGTALAEARGSGIVTAGLTASPDLHALVHRLNGALGNTGATLVHTAPVAETGAGTLADLAEAMDRGAVKVLVVLGANPVYEAPGALDFAARMARVPLKIHAGLYYDETGAHADWHLPAAHPLESWGDIRSLDGTVGLIQPTVAPLYNGRTLAEMLAFLASGEGGEGGQDALGLLKAQGRNPGEDEAAFEARFSEALRLGFWADSARPAETVALTQAAAAAPAAASSPAPAADGVEVLFRPDPTIWDGTHADLAWLQELPKPLTKVVWENVIALSPRLAEREGIATGDILRVEAGGRAVEGPAWILPGQADTTVTLTLGYGRDVPDHLARGLGYDAARLRPPGSPWGLAGARLTKTGQQRRPVTTQHLGTMEGQDLVRVQALGAAPVGDPKGAPTPASFYPPPESQDRWVAAQWGMAIDLDACTGCNACVTACQAENNIPVVGREEVELGRWMGWLRIDRYYAGDLDAPTTHFQPVPCMHCEQAPCELGCPVEATLHDSEGLNLQVYNRCVGTRTCQSYCPYKVRRFNYLDYTGGMTPVEQQQRNPEVTVRSRGVMEKCTYCIQRITAARITSAKDAHAPIPDGAVETACQGACPTRAITFGNVADPGSRVSAARRDTREYALLGHLNTRPRTTYLAGLAPAADPNGREG
;
A
#
# COMPACT_ATOMS: atom_id res chain seq x y z
N MET A 1 24.75 -11.49 -13.31
CA MET A 1 24.35 -12.92 -13.28
C MET A 1 23.66 -13.16 -14.61
N THR A 2 24.27 -13.89 -15.54
CA THR A 2 23.93 -13.83 -16.98
C THR A 2 23.38 -15.13 -17.57
N GLY A 3 23.19 -16.18 -16.75
CA GLY A 3 22.57 -17.44 -17.19
C GLY A 3 21.07 -17.43 -16.94
N ALA A 4 20.27 -17.82 -17.95
CA ALA A 4 18.87 -18.17 -17.73
C ALA A 4 18.82 -19.41 -16.82
N PRO A 5 18.15 -19.37 -15.66
CA PRO A 5 17.97 -20.56 -14.86
C PRO A 5 17.17 -21.59 -15.66
N ASP A 6 17.60 -22.84 -15.64
CA ASP A 6 16.84 -23.96 -16.23
C ASP A 6 15.56 -24.19 -15.40
N ILE A 7 14.46 -23.58 -15.84
CA ILE A 7 13.17 -23.61 -15.14
C ILE A 7 12.68 -25.05 -14.98
N ALA A 8 12.92 -25.93 -15.96
CA ALA A 8 12.55 -27.34 -15.87
C ALA A 8 13.31 -28.04 -14.74
N ALA A 9 14.60 -27.79 -14.62
CA ALA A 9 15.42 -28.32 -13.53
C ALA A 9 14.98 -27.78 -12.15
N LEU A 10 14.61 -26.50 -12.06
CA LEU A 10 14.07 -25.92 -10.82
C LEU A 10 12.74 -26.56 -10.41
N ARG A 11 11.85 -26.81 -11.38
CA ARG A 11 10.57 -27.48 -11.14
C ARG A 11 10.78 -28.90 -10.62
N ALA A 12 11.66 -29.67 -11.27
CA ALA A 12 12.02 -31.02 -10.82
C ALA A 12 12.58 -31.03 -9.40
N LYS A 13 13.52 -30.12 -9.10
CA LYS A 13 14.13 -30.00 -7.77
C LYS A 13 13.11 -29.75 -6.65
N LEU A 14 12.07 -28.97 -6.90
CA LEU A 14 11.00 -28.74 -5.91
C LEU A 14 10.03 -29.93 -5.82
N ALA A 15 9.72 -30.59 -6.94
CA ALA A 15 8.83 -31.75 -6.98
C ALA A 15 9.43 -32.98 -6.28
N ASP A 16 10.73 -33.20 -6.42
CA ASP A 16 11.44 -34.35 -5.83
C ASP A 16 11.74 -34.17 -4.33
N GLY A 17 11.41 -33.01 -3.75
CA GLY A 17 11.67 -32.69 -2.33
C GLY A 17 13.13 -32.33 -2.02
N ASP A 18 13.99 -32.29 -3.03
CA ASP A 18 15.41 -31.90 -2.92
C ASP A 18 15.61 -30.37 -2.77
N GLY A 19 14.54 -29.58 -2.91
CA GLY A 19 14.51 -28.14 -2.70
C GLY A 19 14.12 -27.71 -1.28
N PRO A 20 14.37 -26.45 -0.89
CA PRO A 20 13.98 -25.96 0.42
C PRO A 20 12.45 -25.88 0.55
N ARG A 21 11.92 -26.30 1.72
CA ARG A 21 10.48 -26.26 2.03
C ARG A 21 9.85 -24.88 1.80
N PHE A 22 10.59 -23.84 2.14
CA PHE A 22 10.23 -22.44 1.85
C PHE A 22 11.34 -21.79 1.03
N TRP A 23 10.98 -21.12 -0.05
CA TRP A 23 11.94 -20.48 -0.96
C TRP A 23 11.59 -19.03 -1.26
N ARG A 24 12.60 -18.19 -1.49
CA ARG A 24 12.43 -16.73 -1.64
C ARG A 24 12.37 -16.28 -3.09
N SER A 25 12.99 -17.01 -4.01
CA SER A 25 13.18 -16.58 -5.41
C SER A 25 13.71 -17.73 -6.25
N LEU A 26 13.52 -17.67 -7.57
CA LEU A 26 14.09 -18.65 -8.50
C LEU A 26 15.62 -18.76 -8.35
N ASP A 27 16.32 -17.63 -8.21
CA ASP A 27 17.76 -17.61 -7.95
C ASP A 27 18.17 -18.36 -6.67
N ALA A 28 17.30 -18.37 -5.66
CA ALA A 28 17.57 -19.07 -4.39
C ALA A 28 17.32 -20.58 -4.50
N VAL A 29 16.40 -21.00 -5.37
CA VAL A 29 16.20 -22.42 -5.68
C VAL A 29 17.34 -22.94 -6.56
N ALA A 30 17.76 -22.13 -7.54
CA ALA A 30 18.86 -22.42 -8.45
C ALA A 30 20.21 -22.51 -7.72
N ASP A 31 20.41 -21.64 -6.71
CA ASP A 31 21.65 -21.57 -5.92
C ASP A 31 22.90 -21.44 -6.82
N SER A 32 22.81 -20.57 -7.82
CA SER A 32 23.85 -20.40 -8.84
C SER A 32 25.15 -19.83 -8.26
N PRO A 33 26.32 -20.10 -8.89
CA PRO A 33 27.59 -19.52 -8.46
C PRO A 33 27.55 -17.98 -8.38
N GLU A 34 26.84 -17.32 -9.30
CA GLU A 34 26.70 -15.87 -9.29
C GLU A 34 25.81 -15.40 -8.14
N PHE A 35 24.74 -16.13 -7.82
CA PHE A 35 23.89 -15.84 -6.67
C PHE A 35 24.68 -15.96 -5.35
N ARG A 36 25.46 -17.04 -5.20
CA ARG A 36 26.39 -17.20 -4.06
C ARG A 36 27.44 -16.10 -4.00
N ALA A 37 27.98 -15.68 -5.15
CA ALA A 37 28.95 -14.58 -5.21
C ALA A 37 28.33 -13.23 -4.80
N TYR A 38 27.09 -12.96 -5.17
CA TYR A 38 26.35 -11.78 -4.71
C TYR A 38 26.11 -11.80 -3.20
N LEU A 39 25.67 -12.94 -2.66
CA LEU A 39 25.51 -13.11 -1.21
C LEU A 39 26.86 -12.91 -0.48
N ALA A 40 27.95 -13.43 -1.04
CA ALA A 40 29.29 -13.25 -0.49
C ALA A 40 29.81 -11.80 -0.60
N ALA A 41 29.43 -11.08 -1.66
CA ALA A 41 29.80 -9.70 -1.91
C ALA A 41 29.10 -8.70 -0.97
N GLU A 42 27.93 -9.06 -0.42
CA GLU A 42 27.22 -8.26 0.59
C GLU A 42 28.10 -8.04 1.84
N PHE A 43 29.01 -8.98 2.17
CA PHE A 43 29.90 -8.91 3.34
C PHE A 43 31.37 -9.22 3.03
N PRO A 44 32.12 -8.28 2.40
CA PRO A 44 33.54 -8.44 2.14
C PRO A 44 34.36 -8.55 3.43
N SER A 45 33.85 -8.05 4.56
CA SER A 45 34.54 -8.11 5.84
C SER A 45 34.63 -9.52 6.40
N ALA A 46 33.58 -10.35 6.30
CA ALA A 46 33.62 -11.72 6.80
C ALA A 46 34.50 -12.62 5.91
N SER A 47 34.39 -12.47 4.59
CA SER A 47 35.25 -13.16 3.61
C SER A 47 36.70 -12.67 3.68
N ARG A 48 36.95 -11.36 3.90
CA ARG A 48 38.30 -10.84 4.18
C ARG A 48 38.81 -11.18 5.58
N LEU A 49 37.98 -11.29 6.62
CA LEU A 49 38.43 -11.74 7.95
C LEU A 49 38.80 -13.22 7.92
N ALA A 50 38.11 -14.03 7.13
CA ALA A 50 38.49 -15.41 6.86
C ALA A 50 39.77 -15.52 5.99
N ALA A 51 40.04 -14.52 5.14
CA ALA A 51 41.17 -14.51 4.21
C ALA A 51 42.37 -13.61 4.60
N ALA A 52 42.29 -12.83 5.68
CA ALA A 52 43.34 -11.88 6.05
C ALA A 52 44.25 -12.43 7.17
N PRO A 53 45.58 -12.41 6.97
CA PRO A 53 46.52 -12.64 8.04
C PRO A 53 46.66 -11.37 8.91
N GLU A 54 46.49 -11.55 10.21
CA GLU A 54 46.86 -10.69 11.35
C GLU A 54 46.08 -9.39 11.66
N ARG A 55 45.70 -9.28 12.94
CA ARG A 55 45.11 -8.14 13.69
C ARG A 55 45.69 -6.75 13.33
N ARG A 56 46.96 -6.69 12.90
CA ARG A 56 47.68 -5.47 12.53
C ARG A 56 47.14 -4.84 11.24
N GLY A 57 46.66 -5.62 10.29
CA GLY A 57 46.05 -5.12 9.04
C GLY A 57 44.71 -4.43 9.31
N PHE A 58 43.89 -5.01 10.18
CA PHE A 58 42.62 -4.44 10.62
C PHE A 58 42.81 -3.10 11.35
N LEU A 59 43.80 -3.02 12.25
CA LEU A 59 44.12 -1.78 12.98
C LEU A 59 44.60 -0.64 12.07
N LYS A 60 45.34 -0.95 10.99
CA LYS A 60 45.76 0.04 9.99
C LYS A 60 44.58 0.58 9.18
N LEU A 61 43.64 -0.29 8.79
CA LEU A 61 42.40 0.09 8.12
C LEU A 61 41.50 0.95 9.02
N MET A 62 41.36 0.59 10.30
CA MET A 62 40.69 1.41 11.30
C MET A 62 41.34 2.78 11.45
N ALA A 63 42.67 2.84 11.56
CA ALA A 63 43.40 4.10 11.68
C ALA A 63 43.21 5.00 10.44
N ALA A 64 43.19 4.42 9.24
CA ALA A 64 42.89 5.14 8.00
C ALA A 64 41.44 5.68 7.98
N SER A 65 40.47 4.89 8.47
CA SER A 65 39.08 5.33 8.63
C SER A 65 38.92 6.43 9.68
N PHE A 66 39.65 6.38 10.79
CA PHE A 66 39.70 7.45 11.78
C PHE A 66 40.32 8.74 11.21
N ALA A 67 41.37 8.63 10.39
CA ALA A 67 41.97 9.78 9.72
C ALA A 67 41.02 10.42 8.69
N LEU A 68 40.25 9.63 7.95
CA LEU A 68 39.25 10.10 7.00
C LEU A 68 37.98 10.64 7.67
N GLY A 69 37.56 10.08 8.81
CA GLY A 69 36.41 10.56 9.60
C GLY A 69 36.71 11.78 10.46
N GLY A 70 37.95 11.95 10.92
CA GLY A 70 38.40 13.09 11.72
C GLY A 70 38.41 14.41 10.95
N LEU A 71 38.58 14.38 9.62
CA LEU A 71 38.60 15.59 8.78
C LEU A 71 37.22 16.25 8.61
N THR A 72 36.12 15.56 8.91
CA THR A 72 34.77 16.16 8.94
C THR A 72 34.36 16.70 10.31
N ALA A 73 35.10 16.37 11.38
CA ALA A 73 34.75 16.78 12.74
C ALA A 73 35.34 18.13 13.16
N CYS A 74 36.25 18.72 12.37
CA CYS A 74 36.92 19.99 12.68
C CYS A 74 36.40 21.20 11.89
N GLY A 75 35.30 21.06 11.16
CA GLY A 75 34.54 22.20 10.65
C GLY A 75 33.55 22.65 11.72
N GLY A 76 33.97 23.52 12.64
CA GLY A 76 33.04 24.23 13.51
C GLY A 76 32.11 25.08 12.64
N GLY A 77 30.91 24.59 12.36
CA GLY A 77 29.88 25.36 11.65
C GLY A 77 29.52 26.58 12.49
N GLY A 78 30.04 27.74 12.10
CA GLY A 78 29.79 29.04 12.72
C GLY A 78 28.40 29.60 12.43
N GLY A 79 27.35 28.77 12.46
CA GLY A 79 25.97 29.23 12.47
C GLY A 79 25.55 29.45 13.91
N ARG A 80 25.25 30.68 14.31
CA ARG A 80 24.47 30.89 15.53
C ARG A 80 23.10 30.26 15.27
N ASP A 81 22.78 29.18 15.97
CA ASP A 81 21.41 28.67 16.00
C ASP A 81 20.55 29.74 16.67
N TYR A 82 19.73 30.44 15.88
CA TYR A 82 18.78 31.41 16.39
C TYR A 82 17.56 30.65 16.89
N GLU A 83 17.31 30.69 18.20
CA GLU A 83 16.05 30.23 18.78
C GLU A 83 15.00 31.33 18.59
N VAL A 84 13.98 31.06 17.77
CA VAL A 84 12.93 32.03 17.45
C VAL A 84 11.62 31.62 18.15
N PRO A 85 11.16 32.36 19.19
CA PRO A 85 9.88 32.09 19.83
C PRO A 85 8.71 32.59 18.97
N TYR A 86 7.50 32.13 19.30
CA TYR A 86 6.28 32.69 18.71
C TYR A 86 6.14 34.18 19.08
N VAL A 87 5.78 35.01 18.11
CA VAL A 87 5.33 36.40 18.37
C VAL A 87 4.00 36.37 19.13
N ASN A 88 3.06 35.53 18.67
CA ASN A 88 1.79 35.26 19.32
C ASN A 88 1.65 33.74 19.46
N GLN A 89 1.89 33.20 20.65
CA GLN A 89 1.82 31.75 20.88
C GLN A 89 0.36 31.29 20.94
N PRO A 90 -0.06 30.31 20.12
CA PRO A 90 -1.39 29.72 20.25
C PRO A 90 -1.53 28.95 21.57
N GLU A 91 -2.65 29.13 22.27
CA GLU A 91 -2.91 28.54 23.59
C GLU A 91 -2.73 27.01 23.62
N ARG A 92 -3.15 26.33 22.55
CA ARG A 92 -3.08 24.86 22.43
C ARG A 92 -1.70 24.33 22.03
N ILE A 93 -0.76 25.19 21.62
CA ILE A 93 0.57 24.77 21.19
C ILE A 93 1.56 25.02 22.32
N VAL A 94 2.03 23.93 22.92
CA VAL A 94 3.17 23.94 23.84
C VAL A 94 4.41 23.50 23.06
N PRO A 95 5.43 24.38 22.89
CA PRO A 95 6.64 24.03 22.16
C PRO A 95 7.25 22.71 22.62
N GLY A 96 7.52 21.81 21.68
CA GLY A 96 8.11 20.50 21.96
C GLY A 96 7.12 19.40 22.35
N THR A 97 5.83 19.71 22.52
CA THR A 97 4.79 18.70 22.79
C THR A 97 4.05 18.35 21.51
N ASP A 98 3.71 17.07 21.37
CA ASP A 98 2.91 16.58 20.25
C ASP A 98 1.44 16.97 20.42
N LEU A 99 0.81 17.36 19.31
CA LEU A 99 -0.62 17.63 19.23
C LEU A 99 -1.20 16.85 18.06
N SER A 100 -2.18 15.99 18.33
CA SER A 100 -2.83 15.14 17.33
C SER A 100 -4.17 15.74 16.90
N TYR A 101 -4.38 15.82 15.59
CA TYR A 101 -5.64 16.26 14.98
C TYR A 101 -6.30 15.09 14.26
N ALA A 102 -7.61 14.92 14.41
CA ALA A 102 -8.36 13.95 13.61
C ALA A 102 -8.61 14.50 12.20
N SER A 103 -8.31 13.74 11.16
CA SER A 103 -8.50 14.18 9.77
C SER A 103 -8.80 12.96 8.88
N SER A 104 -8.82 13.16 7.57
CA SER A 104 -9.03 12.08 6.59
C SER A 104 -7.94 12.09 5.52
N ALA A 105 -7.30 10.95 5.30
CA ALA A 105 -6.41 10.73 4.15
C ALA A 105 -7.25 10.41 2.92
N MET A 106 -6.93 11.02 1.78
CA MET A 106 -7.59 10.72 0.51
C MET A 106 -6.85 9.60 -0.23
N PHE A 107 -7.60 8.68 -0.83
CA PHE A 107 -7.13 7.63 -1.74
C PHE A 107 -8.15 7.51 -2.88
N ASP A 108 -7.75 7.79 -4.12
CA ASP A 108 -8.60 7.61 -5.33
C ASP A 108 -10.02 8.19 -5.19
N GLY A 109 -10.11 9.38 -4.59
CA GLY A 109 -11.38 10.06 -4.32
C GLY A 109 -12.18 9.51 -3.12
N PHE A 110 -11.66 8.59 -2.32
CA PHE A 110 -12.24 8.08 -1.06
C PHE A 110 -11.41 8.51 0.15
N GLY A 111 -11.99 8.40 1.36
CA GLY A 111 -11.35 8.77 2.62
C GLY A 111 -11.01 7.58 3.53
N ASN A 112 -9.89 7.68 4.24
CA ASN A 112 -9.60 6.87 5.43
C ASN A 112 -9.40 7.80 6.63
N GLY A 113 -10.09 7.55 7.75
CA GLY A 113 -9.94 8.35 8.97
C GLY A 113 -8.56 8.17 9.59
N ILE A 114 -7.87 9.29 9.82
CA ILE A 114 -6.49 9.35 10.34
C ILE A 114 -6.37 10.30 11.53
N LEU A 115 -5.28 10.17 12.28
CA LEU A 115 -4.77 11.17 13.21
C LEU A 115 -3.46 11.71 12.67
N VAL A 116 -3.30 13.03 12.69
CA VAL A 116 -2.11 13.71 12.23
C VAL A 116 -1.40 14.28 13.45
N THR A 117 -0.24 13.72 13.78
CA THR A 117 0.62 14.24 14.83
C THR A 117 1.37 15.45 14.28
N THR A 118 1.18 16.58 14.96
CA THR A 118 1.85 17.83 14.68
C THR A 118 2.76 18.20 15.84
N ARG A 119 3.83 18.93 15.54
CA ARG A 119 4.63 19.62 16.55
C ARG A 119 4.88 21.04 16.12
N ASN A 120 4.59 22.00 16.99
CA ASN A 120 4.73 23.42 16.68
C ASN A 120 4.00 23.82 15.37
N GLY A 121 2.83 23.24 15.11
CA GLY A 121 2.04 23.50 13.88
C GLY A 121 2.55 22.77 12.63
N ARG A 122 3.50 21.84 12.77
CA ARG A 122 4.09 21.09 11.66
C ARG A 122 3.61 19.64 11.66
N PRO A 123 2.89 19.16 10.64
CA PRO A 123 2.57 17.74 10.47
C PRO A 123 3.82 16.89 10.32
N LEU A 124 3.94 15.82 11.11
CA LEU A 124 5.14 14.96 11.12
C LEU A 124 4.81 13.49 10.83
N LYS A 125 3.72 12.98 11.40
CA LYS A 125 3.36 11.56 11.32
C LYS A 125 1.85 11.41 11.20
N ILE A 126 1.45 10.44 10.39
CA ILE A 126 0.04 10.03 10.24
C ILE A 126 -0.16 8.68 10.93
N GLU A 127 -1.20 8.57 11.73
CA GLU A 127 -1.67 7.34 12.36
C GLU A 127 -3.12 7.09 11.95
N GLY A 128 -3.63 5.87 12.09
CA GLY A 128 -5.03 5.60 11.83
C GLY A 128 -5.89 6.14 12.98
N ASN A 129 -7.09 6.61 12.70
CA ASN A 129 -8.03 7.03 13.74
C ASN A 129 -8.75 5.81 14.35
N PRO A 130 -8.53 5.47 15.63
CA PRO A 130 -9.18 4.34 16.28
C PRO A 130 -10.69 4.53 16.47
N GLU A 131 -11.17 5.78 16.60
CA GLU A 131 -12.60 6.10 16.74
C GLU A 131 -13.34 6.05 15.39
N HIS A 132 -12.64 6.19 14.26
CA HIS A 132 -13.27 6.18 12.94
C HIS A 132 -13.79 4.76 12.58
N PRO A 133 -15.08 4.60 12.22
CA PRO A 133 -15.73 3.30 12.08
C PRO A 133 -15.14 2.44 10.95
N TRP A 134 -14.63 3.09 9.89
CA TRP A 134 -13.97 2.41 8.77
C TRP A 134 -12.54 1.94 9.10
N SER A 135 -11.62 2.87 9.36
CA SER A 135 -10.17 2.62 9.49
C SER A 135 -9.75 1.96 10.82
N ARG A 136 -10.49 2.18 11.92
CA ARG A 136 -10.27 1.53 13.24
C ARG A 136 -8.81 1.49 13.68
N GLY A 137 -8.12 2.61 13.46
CA GLY A 137 -6.74 2.83 13.87
C GLY A 137 -5.67 2.32 12.91
N GLY A 138 -6.01 1.69 11.78
CA GLY A 138 -5.04 1.29 10.74
C GLY A 138 -4.87 2.33 9.64
N THR A 139 -3.82 2.19 8.83
CA THR A 139 -3.54 3.02 7.64
C THR A 139 -3.08 2.16 6.47
N ASP A 140 -3.07 2.73 5.27
CA ASP A 140 -2.40 2.17 4.09
C ASP A 140 -1.06 2.89 3.81
N VAL A 141 -0.34 2.46 2.77
CA VAL A 141 0.97 3.01 2.40
C VAL A 141 0.86 4.46 1.89
N LEU A 142 -0.24 4.83 1.24
CA LEU A 142 -0.44 6.19 0.69
C LEU A 142 -0.77 7.18 1.80
N ALA A 143 -1.62 6.79 2.76
CA ALA A 143 -1.91 7.58 3.94
C ALA A 143 -0.64 7.84 4.77
N GLN A 144 0.28 6.88 4.88
CA GLN A 144 1.58 7.12 5.52
C GLN A 144 2.46 8.07 4.69
N ALA A 145 2.47 7.93 3.36
CA ALA A 145 3.28 8.75 2.47
C ALA A 145 2.73 10.16 2.20
N SER A 146 1.46 10.45 2.52
CA SER A 146 0.89 11.77 2.26
C SER A 146 1.54 12.89 3.09
N VAL A 147 2.21 12.58 4.21
CA VAL A 147 3.03 13.57 4.91
C VAL A 147 4.30 13.92 4.13
N LEU A 148 4.90 12.98 3.39
CA LEU A 148 5.96 13.29 2.43
C LEU A 148 5.38 14.15 1.30
N GLY A 149 4.20 13.79 0.79
CA GLY A 149 3.50 14.55 -0.24
C GLY A 149 3.26 16.00 0.13
N LEU A 150 2.92 16.32 1.39
CA LEU A 150 2.79 17.71 1.86
C LEU A 150 4.08 18.52 1.64
N TYR A 151 5.23 17.92 1.93
CA TYR A 151 6.56 18.56 1.86
C TYR A 151 7.34 18.23 0.59
N ASP A 152 6.68 17.68 -0.41
CA ASP A 152 7.30 17.30 -1.67
C ASP A 152 7.68 18.57 -2.45
N PRO A 153 8.97 18.75 -2.82
CA PRO A 153 9.43 19.91 -3.56
C PRO A 153 8.85 20.00 -4.98
N PHE A 154 8.39 18.88 -5.56
CA PHE A 154 7.82 18.82 -6.91
C PHE A 154 6.36 19.30 -6.98
N ARG A 155 5.74 19.61 -5.83
CA ARG A 155 4.39 20.20 -5.81
C ARG A 155 4.30 21.47 -6.64
N SER A 156 3.14 21.68 -7.24
CA SER A 156 2.83 22.92 -7.93
C SER A 156 2.80 24.09 -6.94
N GLN A 157 3.71 25.05 -7.10
CA GLN A 157 3.90 26.16 -6.16
C GLN A 157 3.25 27.47 -6.61
N ALA A 158 2.91 27.58 -7.90
CA ALA A 158 2.37 28.80 -8.48
C ALA A 158 1.44 28.49 -9.65
N VAL A 159 0.51 29.42 -9.92
CA VAL A 159 -0.32 29.39 -11.12
C VAL A 159 0.58 29.51 -12.34
N GLN A 160 0.28 28.74 -13.39
CA GLN A 160 0.95 28.85 -14.68
C GLN A 160 -0.06 29.19 -15.79
N HIS A 161 0.37 30.02 -16.73
CA HIS A 161 -0.35 30.33 -17.96
C HIS A 161 0.60 30.10 -19.14
N LEU A 162 0.24 29.17 -20.03
CA LEU A 162 1.05 28.74 -21.17
C LEU A 162 2.49 28.36 -20.76
N GLY A 163 2.60 27.59 -19.67
CA GLY A 163 3.87 27.13 -19.09
C GLY A 163 4.73 28.21 -18.43
N ARG A 164 4.19 29.41 -18.18
CA ARG A 164 4.90 30.51 -17.50
C ARG A 164 4.23 30.86 -16.17
N PRO A 165 5.00 31.20 -15.12
CA PRO A 165 4.44 31.67 -13.85
C PRO A 165 3.45 32.84 -14.04
N SER A 166 2.33 32.76 -13.33
CA SER A 166 1.23 33.73 -13.34
C SER A 166 0.59 33.79 -11.95
N SER A 167 -0.58 34.40 -11.81
CA SER A 167 -1.26 34.58 -10.53
C SER A 167 -2.73 34.17 -10.58
N TRP A 168 -3.27 33.86 -9.40
CA TRP A 168 -4.71 33.63 -9.22
C TRP A 168 -5.55 34.84 -9.65
N ALA A 169 -5.05 36.06 -9.44
CA ALA A 169 -5.73 37.28 -9.87
C ALA A 169 -5.82 37.38 -11.40
N ALA A 170 -4.74 37.04 -12.12
CA ALA A 170 -4.74 37.01 -13.57
C ALA A 170 -5.68 35.94 -14.14
N PHE A 171 -5.64 34.73 -13.57
CA PHE A 171 -6.58 33.66 -13.92
C PHE A 171 -8.03 34.08 -13.69
N ARG A 172 -8.32 34.66 -12.53
CA ARG A 172 -9.67 35.13 -12.18
C ARG A 172 -10.18 36.17 -13.17
N ALA A 173 -9.35 37.16 -13.52
CA ALA A 173 -9.73 38.22 -14.44
C ALA A 173 -10.06 37.67 -15.84
N ASP A 174 -9.25 36.74 -16.38
CA ASP A 174 -9.52 36.09 -17.67
C ASP A 174 -10.85 35.32 -17.65
N LEU A 175 -11.08 34.53 -16.59
CA LEU A 175 -12.28 33.70 -16.46
C LEU A 175 -13.55 34.52 -16.24
N GLN A 176 -13.51 35.54 -15.38
CA GLN A 176 -14.65 36.44 -15.15
C GLN A 176 -15.06 37.18 -16.42
N GLY A 177 -14.12 37.49 -17.32
CA GLY A 177 -14.43 38.07 -18.62
C GLY A 177 -15.21 37.12 -19.56
N ARG A 178 -15.10 35.80 -19.36
CA ARG A 178 -15.72 34.77 -20.22
C ARG A 178 -17.03 34.22 -19.68
N MET A 179 -17.18 34.16 -18.36
CA MET A 179 -18.34 33.60 -17.66
C MET A 179 -19.70 34.19 -18.11
N PRO A 180 -19.86 35.49 -18.40
CA PRO A 180 -21.13 36.02 -18.91
C PRO A 180 -21.60 35.31 -20.20
N GLY A 181 -20.67 35.06 -21.14
CA GLY A 181 -20.98 34.32 -22.37
C GLY A 181 -21.33 32.86 -22.11
N TRP A 182 -20.69 32.22 -21.13
CA TRP A 182 -21.05 30.85 -20.71
C TRP A 182 -22.44 30.79 -20.06
N ARG A 183 -22.85 31.85 -19.35
CA ARG A 183 -24.21 31.93 -18.78
C ARG A 183 -25.24 32.15 -19.87
N GLU A 184 -24.96 33.03 -20.83
CA GLU A 184 -25.84 33.30 -21.97
C GLU A 184 -26.08 32.05 -22.83
N ASN A 185 -25.03 31.29 -23.13
CA ASN A 185 -25.14 30.02 -23.88
C ASN A 185 -25.47 28.81 -23.00
N ARG A 186 -25.80 29.03 -21.71
CA ARG A 186 -26.16 27.99 -20.72
C ARG A 186 -25.08 26.92 -20.51
N GLY A 187 -23.82 27.20 -20.85
CA GLY A 187 -22.69 26.28 -20.71
C GLY A 187 -22.44 25.40 -21.93
N GLU A 188 -23.00 25.74 -23.09
CA GLU A 188 -22.75 24.96 -24.31
C GLU A 188 -21.25 24.94 -24.64
N GLY A 189 -20.72 23.72 -24.79
CA GLY A 189 -19.30 23.46 -25.04
C GLY A 189 -18.38 23.47 -23.82
N LEU A 190 -18.92 23.61 -22.60
CA LEU A 190 -18.17 23.48 -21.36
C LEU A 190 -18.14 22.01 -20.90
N ALA A 191 -16.95 21.45 -20.78
CA ALA A 191 -16.71 20.11 -20.26
C ALA A 191 -15.91 20.19 -18.95
N LEU A 192 -16.40 19.51 -17.91
CA LEU A 192 -15.71 19.33 -16.64
C LEU A 192 -15.27 17.86 -16.53
N LEU A 193 -13.99 17.65 -16.27
CA LEU A 193 -13.41 16.34 -15.96
C LEU A 193 -12.86 16.36 -14.53
N THR A 194 -13.24 15.37 -13.73
CA THR A 194 -12.74 15.18 -12.37
C THR A 194 -12.29 13.73 -12.16
N GLY A 195 -11.59 13.46 -11.06
CA GLY A 195 -11.55 12.11 -10.49
C GLY A 195 -12.90 11.68 -9.89
N PRO A 196 -12.97 10.52 -9.21
CA PRO A 196 -14.15 10.08 -8.50
C PRO A 196 -14.56 11.10 -7.43
N VAL A 197 -15.83 11.53 -7.43
CA VAL A 197 -16.36 12.49 -6.47
C VAL A 197 -17.11 11.73 -5.37
N THR A 198 -16.55 11.67 -4.17
CA THR A 198 -17.25 11.13 -2.98
C THR A 198 -17.46 12.18 -1.87
N SER A 199 -16.79 13.32 -1.98
CA SER A 199 -16.92 14.46 -1.04
C SER A 199 -18.31 15.09 -1.15
N PRO A 200 -19.10 15.15 -0.06
CA PRO A 200 -20.38 15.85 -0.06
C PRO A 200 -20.26 17.32 -0.44
N SER A 201 -19.22 18.03 0.02
CA SER A 201 -19.00 19.44 -0.31
C SER A 201 -18.69 19.65 -1.79
N VAL A 202 -17.84 18.80 -2.38
CA VAL A 202 -17.55 18.82 -3.83
C VAL A 202 -18.80 18.48 -4.64
N ALA A 203 -19.55 17.45 -4.24
CA ALA A 203 -20.81 17.07 -4.91
C ALA A 203 -21.83 18.21 -4.90
N ALA A 204 -21.96 18.94 -3.79
CA ALA A 204 -22.83 20.10 -3.67
C ALA A 204 -22.40 21.24 -4.61
N GLN A 205 -21.10 21.54 -4.71
CA GLN A 205 -20.61 22.57 -5.64
C GLN A 205 -20.74 22.14 -7.10
N LEU A 206 -20.55 20.84 -7.40
CA LEU A 206 -20.80 20.28 -8.73
C LEU A 206 -22.28 20.45 -9.12
N ALA A 207 -23.22 20.18 -8.21
CA ALA A 207 -24.64 20.38 -8.45
C ALA A 207 -24.97 21.86 -8.72
N ARG A 208 -24.40 22.78 -7.93
CA ARG A 208 -24.54 24.24 -8.15
C ARG A 208 -23.99 24.68 -9.50
N LEU A 209 -22.82 24.16 -9.89
CA LEU A 209 -22.21 24.46 -11.19
C LEU A 209 -23.10 23.99 -12.35
N ARG A 210 -23.65 22.78 -12.26
CA ARG A 210 -24.58 22.23 -13.28
C ARG A 210 -25.90 22.99 -13.33
N ALA A 211 -26.36 23.55 -12.21
CA ALA A 211 -27.53 24.42 -12.20
C ALA A 211 -27.25 25.78 -12.87
N ALA A 212 -26.05 26.35 -12.67
CA ALA A 212 -25.61 27.58 -13.32
C ALA A 212 -25.39 27.39 -14.84
N TYR A 213 -24.93 26.21 -15.25
CA TYR A 213 -24.66 25.85 -16.65
C TYR A 213 -25.36 24.55 -17.06
N PRO A 214 -26.67 24.58 -17.37
CA PRO A 214 -27.44 23.36 -17.65
C PRO A 214 -26.94 22.51 -18.84
N ALA A 215 -26.22 23.11 -19.79
CA ALA A 215 -25.65 22.41 -20.94
C ALA A 215 -24.23 21.86 -20.68
N LEU A 216 -23.63 22.17 -19.53
CA LEU A 216 -22.33 21.63 -19.12
C LEU A 216 -22.37 20.09 -19.07
N ARG A 217 -21.31 19.47 -19.57
CA ARG A 217 -21.11 18.02 -19.46
C ARG A 217 -20.02 17.70 -18.44
N TRP A 218 -20.36 16.83 -17.51
CA TRP A 218 -19.44 16.34 -16.48
C TRP A 218 -19.00 14.92 -16.82
N TYR A 219 -17.70 14.69 -16.71
CA TYR A 219 -17.02 13.45 -16.98
C TYR A 219 -16.16 13.07 -15.78
N VAL A 220 -15.95 11.77 -15.58
CA VAL A 220 -15.01 11.24 -14.60
C VAL A 220 -13.91 10.47 -15.32
N GLY A 221 -12.67 10.72 -14.92
CA GLY A 221 -11.49 10.00 -15.37
C GLY A 221 -10.68 9.57 -14.16
N ALA A 222 -10.48 8.26 -14.02
CA ALA A 222 -9.62 7.67 -13.01
C ALA A 222 -8.75 6.60 -13.67
N GLY A 223 -7.45 6.60 -13.37
CA GLY A 223 -6.54 5.57 -13.85
C GLY A 223 -6.96 4.16 -13.44
N ALA A 224 -7.62 4.01 -12.28
CA ALA A 224 -8.15 2.76 -11.74
C ALA A 224 -9.64 2.82 -11.35
N GLY A 225 -10.51 3.11 -12.32
CA GLY A 225 -11.96 3.30 -12.09
C GLY A 225 -12.73 2.07 -11.57
N ARG A 226 -13.82 2.34 -10.85
CA ARG A 226 -14.76 1.34 -10.28
C ARG A 226 -15.97 1.04 -11.17
N ASP A 227 -15.97 1.50 -12.41
CA ASP A 227 -17.13 1.42 -13.31
C ASP A 227 -17.60 -0.02 -13.52
N GLY A 228 -16.68 -0.98 -13.62
CA GLY A 228 -17.02 -2.40 -13.79
C GLY A 228 -17.80 -2.98 -12.61
N ILE A 229 -17.50 -2.53 -11.39
CA ILE A 229 -18.21 -2.95 -10.17
C ILE A 229 -19.66 -2.44 -10.23
N TYR A 230 -19.85 -1.15 -10.55
CA TYR A 230 -21.18 -0.54 -10.60
C TYR A 230 -22.01 -1.04 -11.77
N GLU A 231 -21.39 -1.32 -12.92
CA GLU A 231 -22.04 -1.91 -14.08
C GLU A 231 -22.47 -3.35 -13.81
N GLY A 232 -21.64 -4.18 -13.18
CA GLY A 232 -22.02 -5.53 -12.78
C GLY A 232 -23.19 -5.55 -11.78
N ALA A 233 -23.20 -4.61 -10.82
CA ALA A 233 -24.34 -4.41 -9.92
C ALA A 233 -25.61 -3.97 -10.68
N ARG A 234 -25.48 -3.09 -11.67
CA ARG A 234 -26.60 -2.66 -12.52
C ARG A 234 -27.18 -3.83 -13.32
N GLN A 235 -26.34 -4.70 -13.88
CA GLN A 235 -26.80 -5.90 -14.58
C GLN A 235 -27.54 -6.88 -13.64
N ALA A 236 -27.06 -7.07 -12.41
CA ALA A 236 -27.65 -8.02 -11.45
C ALA A 236 -28.93 -7.48 -10.77
N TYR A 237 -28.90 -6.22 -10.32
CA TYR A 237 -29.93 -5.61 -9.47
C TYR A 237 -30.73 -4.48 -10.15
N GLY A 238 -30.39 -4.13 -11.39
CA GLY A 238 -31.09 -3.11 -12.19
C GLY A 238 -30.61 -1.67 -11.98
N ARG A 239 -29.73 -1.43 -11.01
CA ARG A 239 -29.15 -0.11 -10.68
C ARG A 239 -27.75 -0.25 -10.09
N PRO A 240 -26.89 0.79 -10.18
CA PRO A 240 -25.57 0.75 -9.56
C PRO A 240 -25.71 0.68 -8.03
N LEU A 241 -24.88 -0.15 -7.39
CA LEU A 241 -24.81 -0.34 -5.94
C LEU A 241 -23.36 -0.52 -5.52
N GLU A 242 -23.01 -0.04 -4.33
CA GLU A 242 -21.76 -0.40 -3.67
C GLU A 242 -22.00 -1.70 -2.87
N THR A 243 -21.15 -2.71 -3.08
CA THR A 243 -21.32 -4.03 -2.45
C THR A 243 -20.07 -4.40 -1.69
N ARG A 244 -20.22 -4.74 -0.40
CA ARG A 244 -19.10 -5.01 0.51
C ARG A 244 -19.32 -6.31 1.28
N PRO A 245 -18.27 -7.13 1.48
CA PRO A 245 -18.36 -8.30 2.33
C PRO A 245 -18.45 -7.92 3.81
N ASP A 246 -19.32 -8.61 4.55
CA ASP A 246 -19.34 -8.65 6.01
C ASP A 246 -18.81 -10.01 6.51
N PHE A 247 -17.57 -9.99 7.00
CA PHE A 247 -16.87 -11.18 7.46
C PHE A 247 -17.37 -11.72 8.80
N GLY A 248 -18.13 -10.94 9.58
CA GLY A 248 -18.50 -11.31 10.95
C GLY A 248 -19.31 -12.60 11.06
N ARG A 249 -20.08 -12.92 10.01
CA ARG A 249 -20.90 -14.15 9.93
C ARG A 249 -20.35 -15.17 8.92
N ALA A 250 -19.20 -14.88 8.33
CA ALA A 250 -18.65 -15.71 7.26
C ALA A 250 -18.07 -17.02 7.80
N ARG A 251 -18.37 -18.12 7.11
CA ARG A 251 -17.73 -19.43 7.31
C ARG A 251 -16.70 -19.74 6.25
N THR A 252 -16.92 -19.29 5.02
CA THR A 252 -15.99 -19.44 3.90
C THR A 252 -16.07 -18.24 2.97
N ILE A 253 -14.97 -17.98 2.27
CA ILE A 253 -14.83 -16.90 1.29
C ILE A 253 -14.30 -17.51 -0.01
N VAL A 254 -14.94 -17.18 -1.13
CA VAL A 254 -14.43 -17.46 -2.48
C VAL A 254 -14.15 -16.13 -3.18
N ALA A 255 -12.89 -15.90 -3.51
CA ALA A 255 -12.42 -14.69 -4.20
C ALA A 255 -12.04 -15.01 -5.64
N LEU A 256 -12.72 -14.41 -6.62
CA LEU A 256 -12.41 -14.54 -8.04
C LEU A 256 -11.70 -13.28 -8.53
N ASP A 257 -10.41 -13.38 -8.84
CA ASP A 257 -9.54 -12.23 -9.10
C ASP A 257 -9.43 -11.25 -7.91
N GLY A 258 -9.91 -11.68 -6.72
CA GLY A 258 -10.28 -10.81 -5.60
C GLY A 258 -9.14 -9.95 -5.04
N ASP A 259 -9.56 -8.79 -4.52
CA ASP A 259 -8.70 -7.62 -4.28
C ASP A 259 -9.01 -6.89 -2.96
N PHE A 260 -9.58 -7.58 -1.96
CA PHE A 260 -10.04 -6.91 -0.71
C PHE A 260 -8.93 -6.72 0.34
N LEU A 261 -7.79 -7.42 0.21
CA LEU A 261 -6.57 -7.20 1.01
C LEU A 261 -5.54 -6.35 0.28
N ASP A 262 -5.74 -6.15 -1.01
CA ASP A 262 -4.87 -5.41 -1.90
C ASP A 262 -5.02 -3.89 -1.72
N LEU A 263 -4.09 -3.12 -2.29
CA LEU A 263 -4.11 -1.66 -2.16
C LEU A 263 -5.40 -1.11 -2.80
N GLY A 264 -6.02 -0.11 -2.20
CA GLY A 264 -7.26 0.49 -2.70
C GLY A 264 -8.09 1.14 -1.60
N PRO A 265 -9.20 1.83 -1.95
CA PRO A 265 -10.10 2.46 -0.99
C PRO A 265 -10.64 1.51 0.09
N GLY A 266 -10.71 0.21 -0.24
CA GLY A 266 -11.21 -0.84 0.64
C GLY A 266 -10.19 -1.41 1.62
N GLN A 267 -8.88 -1.26 1.36
CA GLN A 267 -7.83 -2.09 1.96
C GLN A 267 -7.88 -2.05 3.49
N VAL A 268 -7.86 -0.86 4.08
CA VAL A 268 -7.74 -0.66 5.53
C VAL A 268 -8.94 -1.28 6.25
N GLY A 269 -10.16 -0.86 5.87
CA GLY A 269 -11.38 -1.29 6.54
C GLY A 269 -11.71 -2.76 6.34
N LEU A 270 -11.47 -3.32 5.15
CA LEU A 270 -11.75 -4.73 4.84
C LEU A 270 -10.70 -5.67 5.44
N SER A 271 -9.41 -5.32 5.36
CA SER A 271 -8.33 -6.13 5.96
C SER A 271 -8.51 -6.26 7.47
N ARG A 272 -8.88 -5.17 8.15
CA ARG A 272 -9.14 -5.19 9.60
C ARG A 272 -10.26 -6.17 9.95
N ARG A 273 -11.40 -6.06 9.28
CA ARG A 273 -12.59 -6.89 9.53
C ARG A 273 -12.34 -8.37 9.19
N TRP A 274 -11.61 -8.64 8.10
CA TRP A 274 -11.21 -10.01 7.74
C TRP A 274 -10.32 -10.63 8.82
N SER A 275 -9.30 -9.90 9.29
CA SER A 275 -8.38 -10.41 10.32
C SER A 275 -9.08 -10.64 11.66
N GLU A 276 -10.00 -9.75 12.05
CA GLU A 276 -10.84 -9.94 13.26
C GLU A 276 -11.73 -11.17 13.14
N ALA A 277 -12.41 -11.34 12.01
CA ALA A 277 -13.26 -12.51 11.76
C ALA A 277 -12.47 -13.82 11.74
N ARG A 278 -11.26 -13.81 11.15
CA ARG A 278 -10.38 -14.99 11.13
C ARG A 278 -9.87 -15.36 12.52
N ARG A 279 -9.52 -14.38 13.37
CA ARG A 279 -9.16 -14.62 14.78
C ARG A 279 -10.33 -15.13 15.60
N ALA A 280 -11.52 -14.56 15.41
CA ALA A 280 -12.74 -15.02 16.08
C ALA A 280 -13.06 -16.48 15.70
N ALA A 281 -12.95 -16.82 14.41
CA ALA A 281 -13.11 -18.19 13.94
C ALA A 281 -12.09 -19.15 14.59
N TYR A 282 -10.81 -18.75 14.69
CA TYR A 282 -9.78 -19.56 15.34
C TYR A 282 -10.06 -19.78 16.83
N ALA A 283 -10.54 -18.76 17.54
CA ALA A 283 -10.92 -18.88 18.95
C ALA A 283 -12.09 -19.88 19.17
N GLU A 284 -12.92 -20.10 18.16
CA GLU A 284 -13.99 -21.11 18.12
C GLU A 284 -13.49 -22.50 17.69
N GLY A 285 -12.19 -22.69 17.45
CA GLY A 285 -11.61 -23.96 17.01
C GLY A 285 -11.84 -24.29 15.53
N ARG A 286 -12.18 -23.30 14.71
CA ARG A 286 -12.36 -23.43 13.24
C ARG A 286 -11.45 -22.46 12.48
N LEU A 287 -11.48 -22.52 11.16
CA LEU A 287 -10.80 -21.55 10.29
C LEU A 287 -11.82 -20.84 9.40
N LEU A 288 -11.69 -19.52 9.23
CA LEU A 288 -12.38 -18.79 8.16
C LEU A 288 -11.61 -19.05 6.86
N THR A 289 -12.08 -20.02 6.07
CA THR A 289 -11.36 -20.48 4.88
C THR A 289 -11.48 -19.50 3.72
N LEU A 290 -10.36 -19.22 3.06
CA LEU A 290 -10.28 -18.42 1.85
C LEU A 290 -9.87 -19.29 0.66
N HIS A 291 -10.79 -19.48 -0.28
CA HIS A 291 -10.52 -20.01 -1.60
C HIS A 291 -10.29 -18.83 -2.55
N ALA A 292 -9.21 -18.82 -3.32
CA ALA A 292 -8.96 -17.75 -4.29
C ALA A 292 -8.55 -18.32 -5.64
N ALA A 293 -9.15 -17.80 -6.72
CA ALA A 293 -8.75 -18.09 -8.09
C ALA A 293 -8.30 -16.80 -8.76
N ALA A 294 -7.06 -16.73 -9.26
CA ALA A 294 -6.52 -15.53 -9.87
C ALA A 294 -5.57 -15.82 -11.04
N PRO A 295 -5.54 -14.97 -12.09
CA PRO A 295 -4.58 -15.06 -13.19
C PRO A 295 -3.20 -14.52 -12.81
N THR A 296 -3.15 -13.59 -11.87
CA THR A 296 -1.93 -13.03 -11.31
C THR A 296 -2.05 -13.07 -9.79
N PRO A 297 -1.00 -13.49 -9.07
CA PRO A 297 -1.02 -13.43 -7.63
C PRO A 297 -1.31 -12.01 -7.11
N THR A 298 -2.21 -11.91 -6.13
CA THR A 298 -2.56 -10.70 -5.38
C THR A 298 -2.26 -10.91 -3.89
N LEU A 299 -2.38 -9.88 -3.04
CA LEU A 299 -2.32 -10.06 -1.59
C LEU A 299 -3.46 -10.95 -1.09
N THR A 300 -4.64 -10.82 -1.71
CA THR A 300 -5.78 -11.68 -1.41
C THR A 300 -5.51 -13.14 -1.77
N SER A 301 -5.03 -13.42 -2.99
CA SER A 301 -4.73 -14.79 -3.40
C SER A 301 -3.52 -15.37 -2.67
N ALA A 302 -2.53 -14.54 -2.31
CA ALA A 302 -1.38 -14.95 -1.51
C ALA A 302 -1.77 -15.40 -0.09
N LYS A 303 -2.91 -14.93 0.43
CA LYS A 303 -3.47 -15.35 1.73
C LYS A 303 -4.52 -16.44 1.62
N ALA A 304 -4.75 -16.99 0.43
CA ALA A 304 -5.69 -18.07 0.24
C ALA A 304 -5.22 -19.35 0.95
N ASP A 305 -6.14 -19.98 1.65
CA ASP A 305 -5.94 -21.33 2.20
C ASP A 305 -6.02 -22.37 1.06
N ARG A 306 -6.75 -22.07 -0.02
CA ARG A 306 -6.83 -22.87 -1.24
C ARG A 306 -6.76 -21.98 -2.50
N GLY A 307 -5.57 -21.86 -3.06
CA GLY A 307 -5.31 -21.08 -4.28
C GLY A 307 -5.57 -21.86 -5.57
N LEU A 308 -5.96 -21.16 -6.63
CA LEU A 308 -6.05 -21.68 -7.99
C LEU A 308 -5.49 -20.65 -8.96
N VAL A 309 -4.55 -21.08 -9.82
CA VAL A 309 -4.02 -20.26 -10.91
C VAL A 309 -4.83 -20.56 -12.18
N VAL A 310 -5.50 -19.54 -12.72
CA VAL A 310 -6.33 -19.67 -13.95
C VAL A 310 -6.23 -18.39 -14.79
N PRO A 311 -6.17 -18.49 -16.14
CA PRO A 311 -6.20 -17.31 -17.02
C PRO A 311 -7.45 -16.45 -16.80
N ALA A 312 -7.37 -15.15 -17.07
CA ALA A 312 -8.46 -14.22 -16.74
C ALA A 312 -9.75 -14.58 -17.49
N GLY A 313 -9.64 -14.95 -18.76
CA GLY A 313 -10.77 -15.46 -19.56
C GLY A 313 -11.47 -16.73 -19.03
N ARG A 314 -10.90 -17.45 -18.04
CA ARG A 314 -11.53 -18.62 -17.41
C ARG A 314 -12.35 -18.29 -16.16
N LEU A 315 -12.20 -17.09 -15.59
CA LEU A 315 -12.86 -16.70 -14.34
C LEU A 315 -14.39 -16.67 -14.47
N GLU A 316 -14.93 -16.18 -15.59
CA GLU A 316 -16.37 -16.20 -15.83
C GLU A 316 -16.93 -17.62 -15.96
N ALA A 317 -16.19 -18.51 -16.66
CA ALA A 317 -16.57 -19.91 -16.76
C ALA A 317 -16.59 -20.58 -15.37
N LEU A 318 -15.56 -20.30 -14.56
CA LEU A 318 -15.46 -20.79 -13.19
C LEU A 318 -16.62 -20.27 -12.31
N ALA A 319 -16.99 -18.99 -12.43
CA ALA A 319 -18.14 -18.42 -11.73
C ALA A 319 -19.46 -19.09 -12.15
N ARG A 320 -19.62 -19.42 -13.44
CA ARG A 320 -20.78 -20.16 -13.95
C ARG A 320 -20.83 -21.59 -13.41
N ASP A 321 -19.69 -22.28 -13.33
CA ASP A 321 -19.60 -23.62 -12.76
C ASP A 321 -20.00 -23.63 -11.27
N LEU A 322 -19.52 -22.66 -10.50
CA LEU A 322 -19.91 -22.47 -9.10
C LEU A 322 -21.40 -22.11 -8.96
N LEU A 323 -21.95 -21.30 -9.85
CA LEU A 323 -23.38 -20.98 -9.89
C LEU A 323 -24.23 -22.22 -10.21
N ASN A 324 -23.80 -23.06 -11.15
CA ASN A 324 -24.46 -24.32 -11.46
C ASN A 324 -24.46 -25.27 -10.24
N LEU A 325 -23.33 -25.39 -9.54
CA LEU A 325 -23.23 -26.15 -8.29
C LEU A 325 -24.16 -25.59 -7.21
N ALA A 326 -24.19 -24.26 -7.03
CA ALA A 326 -25.08 -23.60 -6.09
C ALA A 326 -26.56 -23.84 -6.40
N ALA A 327 -26.92 -24.07 -7.67
CA ALA A 327 -28.27 -24.43 -8.12
C ALA A 327 -28.59 -25.93 -8.02
N GLY A 328 -27.68 -26.78 -7.52
CA GLY A 328 -27.85 -28.23 -7.41
C GLY A 328 -27.51 -29.01 -8.69
N GLY A 329 -26.83 -28.37 -9.64
CA GLY A 329 -26.32 -29.01 -10.85
C GLY A 329 -25.12 -29.93 -10.56
N ALA A 330 -24.73 -30.72 -11.57
CA ALA A 330 -23.58 -31.60 -11.47
C ALA A 330 -22.26 -30.83 -11.43
N ALA A 331 -21.29 -31.38 -10.68
CA ALA A 331 -19.93 -30.86 -10.67
C ALA A 331 -19.25 -31.03 -12.04
N PRO A 332 -18.30 -30.15 -12.41
CA PRO A 332 -17.47 -30.38 -13.58
C PRO A 332 -16.77 -31.73 -13.48
N GLY A 333 -16.84 -32.50 -14.57
CA GLY A 333 -16.17 -33.79 -14.72
C GLY A 333 -14.66 -33.62 -14.90
N GLY A 334 -13.90 -34.67 -14.63
CA GLY A 334 -12.44 -34.66 -14.71
C GLY A 334 -11.72 -34.48 -13.37
N ASP A 335 -10.42 -34.70 -13.39
CA ASP A 335 -9.53 -34.60 -12.23
C ASP A 335 -8.36 -33.64 -12.51
N ASP A 336 -8.62 -32.55 -13.23
CA ASP A 336 -7.67 -31.45 -13.35
C ASP A 336 -7.76 -30.51 -12.13
N PRO A 337 -6.75 -29.65 -11.90
CA PRO A 337 -6.74 -28.73 -10.76
C PRO A 337 -7.96 -27.80 -10.69
N VAL A 338 -8.48 -27.34 -11.84
CA VAL A 338 -9.65 -26.46 -11.89
C VAL A 338 -10.89 -27.22 -11.44
N ALA A 339 -11.12 -28.43 -11.95
CA ALA A 339 -12.25 -29.26 -11.56
C ALA A 339 -12.20 -29.63 -10.06
N ARG A 340 -11.02 -29.97 -9.51
CA ARG A 340 -10.85 -30.24 -8.07
C ARG A 340 -11.13 -29.02 -7.22
N TRP A 341 -10.55 -27.87 -7.56
CA TRP A 341 -10.76 -26.63 -6.82
C TRP A 341 -12.23 -26.20 -6.86
N THR A 342 -12.87 -26.29 -8.03
CA THR A 342 -14.29 -25.94 -8.22
C THR A 342 -15.20 -26.79 -7.34
N ARG A 343 -14.95 -28.10 -7.26
CA ARG A 343 -15.68 -28.98 -6.34
C ARG A 343 -15.46 -28.59 -4.88
N SER A 344 -14.20 -28.32 -4.49
CA SER A 344 -13.87 -27.93 -3.12
C SER A 344 -14.54 -26.61 -2.72
N ALA A 345 -14.41 -25.57 -3.54
CA ALA A 345 -15.03 -24.27 -3.31
C ALA A 345 -16.57 -24.35 -3.36
N GLY A 346 -17.13 -25.10 -4.31
CA GLY A 346 -18.56 -25.31 -4.44
C GLY A 346 -19.17 -26.03 -3.23
N THR A 347 -18.52 -27.08 -2.73
CA THR A 347 -18.95 -27.76 -1.50
C THR A 347 -18.89 -26.83 -0.29
N ALA A 348 -17.79 -26.10 -0.11
CA ALA A 348 -17.65 -25.15 1.00
C ALA A 348 -18.75 -24.07 0.95
N LEU A 349 -19.05 -23.53 -0.23
CA LEU A 349 -20.13 -22.55 -0.42
C LEU A 349 -21.52 -23.15 -0.14
N ALA A 350 -21.77 -24.40 -0.55
CA ALA A 350 -23.04 -25.08 -0.32
C ALA A 350 -23.27 -25.33 1.18
N GLU A 351 -22.25 -25.76 1.91
CA GLU A 351 -22.28 -25.93 3.38
C GLU A 351 -22.43 -24.59 4.12
N ALA A 352 -21.93 -23.51 3.52
CA ALA A 352 -21.99 -22.16 4.06
C ALA A 352 -23.15 -21.32 3.50
N ARG A 353 -24.23 -21.88 2.95
CA ARG A 353 -25.38 -21.09 2.46
C ARG A 353 -25.87 -20.07 3.51
N GLY A 354 -26.04 -18.81 3.09
CA GLY A 354 -26.39 -17.67 3.97
C GLY A 354 -25.26 -17.19 4.90
N SER A 355 -24.10 -17.83 4.86
CA SER A 355 -22.89 -17.53 5.65
C SER A 355 -21.60 -17.62 4.82
N GLY A 356 -21.72 -17.72 3.49
CA GLY A 356 -20.61 -17.72 2.56
C GLY A 356 -20.41 -16.33 1.99
N ILE A 357 -19.25 -16.08 1.38
CA ILE A 357 -18.97 -14.84 0.67
C ILE A 357 -18.38 -15.20 -0.68
N VAL A 358 -18.88 -14.60 -1.75
CA VAL A 358 -18.19 -14.61 -3.04
C VAL A 358 -17.88 -13.18 -3.46
N THR A 359 -16.63 -12.89 -3.80
CA THR A 359 -16.19 -11.56 -4.26
C THR A 359 -15.48 -11.63 -5.61
N ALA A 360 -15.47 -10.49 -6.32
CA ALA A 360 -14.64 -10.27 -7.50
C ALA A 360 -13.76 -9.03 -7.31
N GLY A 361 -12.55 -9.06 -7.89
CA GLY A 361 -11.57 -7.98 -7.79
C GLY A 361 -11.92 -6.74 -8.61
N LEU A 362 -11.16 -5.64 -8.43
CA LEU A 362 -11.35 -4.39 -9.18
C LEU A 362 -11.19 -4.56 -10.70
N THR A 363 -10.31 -5.47 -11.11
CA THR A 363 -9.94 -5.73 -12.50
C THR A 363 -10.87 -6.70 -13.23
N ALA A 364 -11.89 -7.22 -12.53
CA ALA A 364 -12.86 -8.13 -13.10
C ALA A 364 -13.77 -7.44 -14.14
N SER A 365 -14.26 -8.22 -15.10
CA SER A 365 -15.26 -7.73 -16.06
C SER A 365 -16.58 -7.40 -15.34
N PRO A 366 -17.39 -6.46 -15.87
CA PRO A 366 -18.74 -6.23 -15.35
C PRO A 366 -19.60 -7.50 -15.33
N ASP A 367 -19.43 -8.36 -16.33
CA ASP A 367 -20.14 -9.64 -16.46
C ASP A 367 -19.73 -10.63 -15.35
N LEU A 368 -18.44 -10.67 -14.98
CA LEU A 368 -17.98 -11.45 -13.83
C LEU A 368 -18.56 -10.92 -12.52
N HIS A 369 -18.60 -9.59 -12.32
CA HIS A 369 -19.27 -8.99 -11.16
C HIS A 369 -20.77 -9.37 -11.11
N ALA A 370 -21.47 -9.31 -12.25
CA ALA A 370 -22.87 -9.71 -12.34
C ALA A 370 -23.08 -11.19 -12.00
N LEU A 371 -22.20 -12.08 -12.48
CA LEU A 371 -22.21 -13.52 -12.13
C LEU A 371 -21.97 -13.75 -10.63
N VAL A 372 -21.03 -13.02 -10.03
CA VAL A 372 -20.76 -13.09 -8.59
C VAL A 372 -21.96 -12.62 -7.76
N HIS A 373 -22.66 -11.58 -8.18
CA HIS A 373 -23.91 -11.15 -7.53
C HIS A 373 -25.00 -12.22 -7.64
N ARG A 374 -25.16 -12.85 -8.82
CA ARG A 374 -26.12 -13.95 -9.01
C ARG A 374 -25.78 -15.15 -8.13
N LEU A 375 -24.51 -15.53 -8.04
CA LEU A 375 -24.03 -16.62 -7.18
C LEU A 375 -24.30 -16.33 -5.70
N ASN A 376 -24.00 -15.12 -5.23
CA ASN A 376 -24.35 -14.73 -3.86
C ASN A 376 -25.86 -14.71 -3.63
N GLY A 377 -26.67 -14.34 -4.62
CA GLY A 377 -28.13 -14.46 -4.56
C GLY A 377 -28.58 -15.91 -4.42
N ALA A 378 -28.07 -16.82 -5.25
CA ALA A 378 -28.39 -18.25 -5.22
C ALA A 378 -27.99 -18.94 -3.90
N LEU A 379 -26.92 -18.46 -3.25
CA LEU A 379 -26.45 -18.97 -1.97
C LEU A 379 -27.13 -18.32 -0.76
N GLY A 380 -27.99 -17.31 -0.96
CA GLY A 380 -28.63 -16.57 0.13
C GLY A 380 -27.69 -15.62 0.89
N ASN A 381 -26.56 -15.24 0.29
CA ASN A 381 -25.56 -14.36 0.91
C ASN A 381 -25.95 -12.86 0.80
N THR A 382 -26.74 -12.49 -0.21
CA THR A 382 -27.23 -11.13 -0.45
C THR A 382 -28.04 -10.63 0.76
N GLY A 383 -27.60 -9.54 1.40
CA GLY A 383 -28.22 -9.01 2.61
C GLY A 383 -27.88 -9.75 3.91
N ALA A 384 -27.13 -10.86 3.84
CA ALA A 384 -26.71 -11.65 5.01
C ALA A 384 -25.23 -11.46 5.33
N THR A 385 -24.35 -11.74 4.36
CA THR A 385 -22.89 -11.59 4.42
C THR A 385 -22.36 -10.63 3.33
N LEU A 386 -23.22 -10.22 2.40
CA LEU A 386 -22.96 -9.20 1.39
C LEU A 386 -23.88 -8.01 1.68
N VAL A 387 -23.28 -6.88 2.05
CA VAL A 387 -24.00 -5.64 2.35
C VAL A 387 -24.01 -4.76 1.11
N HIS A 388 -25.19 -4.26 0.75
CA HIS A 388 -25.39 -3.35 -0.36
C HIS A 388 -25.75 -1.96 0.15
N THR A 389 -25.20 -0.92 -0.46
CA THR A 389 -25.57 0.47 -0.19
C THR A 389 -25.70 1.22 -1.52
N ALA A 390 -26.30 2.41 -1.50
CA ALA A 390 -26.15 3.36 -2.59
C ALA A 390 -24.65 3.56 -2.95
N PRO A 391 -24.33 3.84 -4.23
CA PRO A 391 -22.98 4.20 -4.63
C PRO A 391 -22.40 5.29 -3.74
N VAL A 392 -21.15 5.10 -3.31
CA VAL A 392 -20.45 6.09 -2.48
C VAL A 392 -19.98 7.27 -3.34
N ALA A 393 -19.47 6.98 -4.54
CA ALA A 393 -19.16 7.99 -5.54
C ALA A 393 -20.42 8.48 -6.26
N GLU A 394 -20.43 9.76 -6.61
CA GLU A 394 -21.48 10.37 -7.43
C GLU A 394 -21.57 9.70 -8.81
N THR A 395 -22.79 9.48 -9.29
CA THR A 395 -23.07 8.78 -10.56
C THR A 395 -23.62 9.73 -11.62
N GLY A 396 -23.65 9.28 -12.88
CA GLY A 396 -24.22 10.05 -14.00
C GLY A 396 -23.24 11.00 -14.70
N ALA A 397 -21.94 10.86 -14.45
CA ALA A 397 -20.88 11.42 -15.28
C ALA A 397 -20.71 10.60 -16.58
N GLY A 398 -20.22 11.25 -17.64
CA GLY A 398 -19.70 10.55 -18.81
C GLY A 398 -18.30 9.98 -18.57
N THR A 399 -17.85 9.10 -19.45
CA THR A 399 -16.52 8.47 -19.40
C THR A 399 -15.46 9.29 -20.15
N LEU A 400 -14.17 8.94 -19.97
CA LEU A 400 -13.09 9.50 -20.79
C LEU A 400 -13.29 9.23 -22.29
N ALA A 401 -13.87 8.10 -22.67
CA ALA A 401 -14.19 7.77 -24.06
C ALA A 401 -15.27 8.71 -24.62
N ASP A 402 -16.32 9.00 -23.83
CA ASP A 402 -17.38 9.94 -24.22
C ASP A 402 -16.83 11.36 -24.38
N LEU A 403 -15.89 11.77 -23.52
CA LEU A 403 -15.21 13.06 -23.62
C LEU A 403 -14.31 13.11 -24.86
N ALA A 404 -13.56 12.06 -25.14
CA ALA A 404 -12.72 11.95 -26.33
C ALA A 404 -13.54 12.10 -27.62
N GLU A 405 -14.70 11.44 -27.69
CA GLU A 405 -15.61 11.55 -28.83
C GLU A 405 -16.22 12.97 -28.95
N ALA A 406 -16.57 13.61 -27.82
CA ALA A 406 -17.05 14.97 -27.80
C ALA A 406 -15.99 15.98 -28.30
N MET A 407 -14.71 15.77 -27.96
CA MET A 407 -13.59 16.56 -28.49
C MET A 407 -13.41 16.34 -29.99
N ASP A 408 -13.52 15.09 -30.48
CA ASP A 408 -13.43 14.77 -31.92
C ASP A 408 -14.51 15.46 -32.74
N ARG A 409 -15.75 15.54 -32.22
CA ARG A 409 -16.85 16.28 -32.86
C ARG A 409 -16.72 17.80 -32.74
N GLY A 410 -15.69 18.32 -32.06
CA GLY A 410 -15.51 19.74 -31.80
C GLY A 410 -16.58 20.34 -30.89
N ALA A 411 -17.30 19.50 -30.13
CA ALA A 411 -18.36 19.93 -29.20
C ALA A 411 -17.77 20.57 -27.94
N VAL A 412 -16.55 20.22 -27.56
CA VAL A 412 -15.85 20.79 -26.40
C VAL A 412 -15.10 22.07 -26.80
N LYS A 413 -15.49 23.20 -26.23
CA LYS A 413 -14.84 24.52 -26.42
C LYS A 413 -13.97 24.92 -25.23
N VAL A 414 -14.38 24.49 -24.03
CA VAL A 414 -13.65 24.71 -22.79
C VAL A 414 -13.58 23.38 -22.04
N LEU A 415 -12.37 22.94 -21.72
CA LEU A 415 -12.13 21.76 -20.89
C LEU A 415 -11.53 22.19 -19.56
N VAL A 416 -12.21 21.87 -18.46
CA VAL A 416 -11.73 22.06 -17.09
C VAL A 416 -11.43 20.70 -16.49
N VAL A 417 -10.18 20.45 -16.12
CA VAL A 417 -9.71 19.21 -15.49
C VAL A 417 -9.30 19.52 -14.06
N LEU A 418 -9.98 18.92 -13.08
CA LEU A 418 -9.73 19.14 -11.66
C LEU A 418 -9.33 17.84 -10.97
N GLY A 419 -8.08 17.76 -10.51
CA GLY A 419 -7.56 16.64 -9.71
C GLY A 419 -7.46 15.31 -10.47
N ALA A 420 -7.22 15.35 -11.78
CA ALA A 420 -7.06 14.17 -12.63
C ALA A 420 -5.99 14.42 -13.70
N ASN A 421 -5.29 13.37 -14.14
CA ASN A 421 -4.24 13.46 -15.16
C ASN A 421 -4.56 12.63 -16.42
N PRO A 422 -5.63 12.96 -17.19
CA PRO A 422 -6.09 12.15 -18.32
C PRO A 422 -5.09 12.02 -19.47
N VAL A 423 -4.12 12.93 -19.63
CA VAL A 423 -3.08 12.77 -20.65
C VAL A 423 -2.26 11.51 -20.41
N TYR A 424 -1.97 11.20 -19.14
CA TYR A 424 -1.23 10.02 -18.73
C TYR A 424 -2.17 8.83 -18.42
N GLU A 425 -3.26 9.08 -17.69
CA GLU A 425 -4.15 8.04 -17.18
C GLU A 425 -5.16 7.50 -18.19
N ALA A 426 -5.37 8.15 -19.34
CA ALA A 426 -6.31 7.63 -20.33
C ALA A 426 -5.77 6.36 -21.03
N PRO A 427 -6.63 5.41 -21.42
CA PRO A 427 -6.25 4.34 -22.33
C PRO A 427 -5.57 4.91 -23.59
N GLY A 428 -4.37 4.43 -23.94
CA GLY A 428 -3.56 5.00 -25.03
C GLY A 428 -4.24 4.93 -26.40
N ALA A 429 -5.22 4.05 -26.56
CA ALA A 429 -6.12 4.02 -27.71
C ALA A 429 -6.90 5.33 -27.92
N LEU A 430 -7.17 6.08 -26.84
CA LEU A 430 -7.89 7.35 -26.87
C LEU A 430 -7.03 8.54 -27.27
N ASP A 431 -5.70 8.43 -27.31
CA ASP A 431 -4.78 9.52 -27.70
C ASP A 431 -5.23 10.89 -27.15
N PHE A 432 -5.38 10.96 -25.82
CA PHE A 432 -6.09 12.05 -25.17
C PHE A 432 -5.37 13.40 -25.36
N ALA A 433 -4.04 13.40 -25.35
CA ALA A 433 -3.22 14.59 -25.59
C ALA A 433 -3.55 15.25 -26.95
N ALA A 434 -3.59 14.45 -28.02
CA ALA A 434 -3.88 14.96 -29.37
C ALA A 434 -5.29 15.54 -29.48
N ARG A 435 -6.27 14.95 -28.78
CA ARG A 435 -7.65 15.45 -28.74
C ARG A 435 -7.78 16.70 -27.88
N MET A 436 -7.14 16.71 -26.72
CA MET A 436 -7.11 17.86 -25.81
C MET A 436 -6.52 19.08 -26.52
N ALA A 437 -5.48 18.92 -27.34
CA ALA A 437 -4.88 20.01 -28.11
C ALA A 437 -5.84 20.72 -29.07
N ARG A 438 -6.97 20.09 -29.45
CA ARG A 438 -8.00 20.71 -30.30
C ARG A 438 -8.96 21.61 -29.52
N VAL A 439 -8.96 21.53 -28.18
CA VAL A 439 -9.83 22.33 -27.33
C VAL A 439 -9.27 23.75 -27.22
N PRO A 440 -10.08 24.79 -27.54
CA PRO A 440 -9.64 26.18 -27.49
C PRO A 440 -9.13 26.66 -26.13
N LEU A 441 -9.82 26.32 -25.03
CA LEU A 441 -9.42 26.70 -23.67
C LEU A 441 -9.34 25.47 -22.76
N LYS A 442 -8.21 25.28 -22.11
CA LYS A 442 -7.87 24.11 -21.30
C LYS A 442 -7.38 24.59 -19.94
N ILE A 443 -8.09 24.22 -18.88
CA ILE A 443 -7.77 24.60 -17.50
C ILE A 443 -7.50 23.32 -16.74
N HIS A 444 -6.34 23.22 -16.10
CA HIS A 444 -5.96 22.12 -15.24
C HIS A 444 -5.74 22.62 -13.81
N ALA A 445 -6.14 21.83 -12.82
CA ALA A 445 -5.76 22.05 -11.44
C ALA A 445 -5.35 20.74 -10.78
N GLY A 446 -4.18 20.72 -10.15
CA GLY A 446 -3.61 19.50 -9.58
C GLY A 446 -2.56 19.82 -8.51
N LEU A 447 -2.21 18.81 -7.71
CA LEU A 447 -1.17 18.93 -6.69
C LEU A 447 0.22 19.10 -7.32
N TYR A 448 0.40 18.55 -8.52
CA TYR A 448 1.62 18.55 -9.31
C TYR A 448 1.38 19.21 -10.66
N TYR A 449 2.44 19.79 -11.24
CA TYR A 449 2.43 20.18 -12.66
C TYR A 449 2.72 18.95 -13.52
N ASP A 450 1.67 18.21 -13.86
CA ASP A 450 1.78 16.92 -14.55
C ASP A 450 1.68 17.02 -16.08
N GLU A 451 1.60 15.87 -16.76
CA GLU A 451 1.43 15.76 -18.20
C GLU A 451 0.19 16.53 -18.69
N THR A 452 -0.93 16.49 -17.96
CA THR A 452 -2.13 17.27 -18.30
C THR A 452 -1.91 18.76 -18.10
N GLY A 453 -1.21 19.15 -17.03
CA GLY A 453 -0.77 20.52 -16.79
C GLY A 453 0.08 21.08 -17.93
N ALA A 454 0.98 20.27 -18.48
CA ALA A 454 1.83 20.64 -19.61
C ALA A 454 1.06 20.88 -20.92
N HIS A 455 -0.13 20.26 -21.06
CA HIS A 455 -1.03 20.46 -22.20
C HIS A 455 -2.13 21.51 -21.96
N ALA A 456 -2.23 22.05 -20.74
CA ALA A 456 -3.24 23.04 -20.38
C ALA A 456 -2.79 24.48 -20.68
N ASP A 457 -3.75 25.37 -20.96
CA ASP A 457 -3.45 26.80 -21.09
C ASP A 457 -3.25 27.42 -19.71
N TRP A 458 -4.05 27.00 -18.73
CA TRP A 458 -3.93 27.39 -17.33
C TRP A 458 -3.67 26.16 -16.46
N HIS A 459 -2.69 26.24 -15.57
CA HIS A 459 -2.47 25.27 -14.50
C HIS A 459 -2.55 25.95 -13.13
N LEU A 460 -3.35 25.39 -12.23
CA LEU A 460 -3.61 25.93 -10.90
C LEU A 460 -3.13 24.95 -9.81
N PRO A 461 -2.39 25.43 -8.79
CA PRO A 461 -2.04 24.63 -7.63
C PRO A 461 -3.29 24.19 -6.85
N ALA A 462 -3.46 22.88 -6.69
CA ALA A 462 -4.42 22.32 -5.75
C ALA A 462 -3.85 22.32 -4.32
N ALA A 463 -4.72 22.56 -3.32
CA ALA A 463 -4.35 22.44 -1.91
C ALA A 463 -4.14 20.98 -1.52
N HIS A 464 -3.09 20.69 -0.75
CA HIS A 464 -2.94 19.38 -0.14
C HIS A 464 -4.01 19.22 0.98
N PRO A 465 -4.56 18.01 1.23
CA PRO A 465 -5.60 17.83 2.25
C PRO A 465 -5.20 18.30 3.66
N LEU A 466 -3.91 18.27 4.00
CA LEU A 466 -3.42 18.78 5.30
C LEU A 466 -3.35 20.32 5.39
N GLU A 467 -3.61 21.04 4.30
CA GLU A 467 -3.53 22.50 4.21
C GLU A 467 -4.89 23.20 4.14
N SER A 468 -5.97 22.45 3.86
CA SER A 468 -7.29 23.05 3.69
C SER A 468 -8.41 22.21 4.28
N TRP A 469 -9.53 22.88 4.55
CA TRP A 469 -10.75 22.26 5.02
C TRP A 469 -11.45 21.47 3.91
N GLY A 470 -12.09 20.36 4.29
CA GLY A 470 -12.90 19.58 3.36
C GLY A 470 -13.64 18.43 4.04
N ASP A 471 -14.30 17.63 3.23
CA ASP A 471 -14.93 16.38 3.62
C ASP A 471 -14.68 15.31 2.56
N ILE A 472 -14.79 14.04 2.95
CA ILE A 472 -14.62 12.91 2.04
C ILE A 472 -15.35 11.68 2.59
N ARG A 473 -15.86 10.80 1.74
CA ARG A 473 -16.50 9.56 2.21
C ARG A 473 -15.52 8.40 2.24
N SER A 474 -15.54 7.65 3.35
CA SER A 474 -14.99 6.29 3.39
C SER A 474 -15.81 5.33 2.52
N LEU A 475 -15.27 4.15 2.22
CA LEU A 475 -15.97 3.17 1.40
C LEU A 475 -17.27 2.62 2.05
N ASP A 476 -17.43 2.73 3.37
CA ASP A 476 -18.71 2.47 4.05
C ASP A 476 -19.71 3.63 4.00
N GLY A 477 -19.30 4.74 3.39
CA GLY A 477 -20.08 5.96 3.27
C GLY A 477 -19.91 6.94 4.42
N THR A 478 -19.18 6.61 5.49
CA THR A 478 -18.93 7.53 6.61
C THR A 478 -18.27 8.80 6.08
N VAL A 479 -18.82 9.97 6.40
CA VAL A 479 -18.28 11.26 5.99
C VAL A 479 -17.20 11.68 6.98
N GLY A 480 -15.94 11.52 6.57
CA GLY A 480 -14.77 12.01 7.27
C GLY A 480 -14.57 13.51 7.02
N LEU A 481 -14.11 14.21 8.05
CA LEU A 481 -13.69 15.61 7.96
C LEU A 481 -12.20 15.66 7.63
N ILE A 482 -11.83 16.59 6.76
CA ILE A 482 -10.44 16.93 6.46
C ILE A 482 -10.14 18.22 7.20
N GLN A 483 -9.41 18.07 8.30
CA GLN A 483 -8.93 19.21 9.09
C GLN A 483 -7.53 19.59 8.60
N PRO A 484 -7.31 20.87 8.26
CA PRO A 484 -5.97 21.36 8.00
C PRO A 484 -5.16 21.34 9.30
N THR A 485 -3.89 20.98 9.16
CA THR A 485 -2.93 20.87 10.27
C THR A 485 -1.74 21.80 10.10
N VAL A 486 -1.66 22.45 8.94
CA VAL A 486 -0.72 23.51 8.61
C VAL A 486 -1.44 24.54 7.74
N ALA A 487 -0.99 25.79 7.74
CA ALA A 487 -1.43 26.78 6.76
C ALA A 487 -0.96 26.39 5.34
N PRO A 488 -1.68 26.79 4.28
CA PRO A 488 -1.26 26.50 2.91
C PRO A 488 0.16 26.97 2.61
N LEU A 489 1.04 26.05 2.19
CA LEU A 489 2.42 26.39 1.86
C LEU A 489 2.53 27.20 0.56
N TYR A 490 1.66 26.92 -0.40
CA TYR A 490 1.70 27.49 -1.75
C TYR A 490 0.39 28.19 -2.18
N ASN A 491 -0.51 28.49 -1.22
CA ASN A 491 -1.81 29.11 -1.49
C ASN A 491 -2.67 28.36 -2.54
N GLY A 492 -2.58 27.03 -2.56
CA GLY A 492 -3.42 26.18 -3.41
C GLY A 492 -4.91 26.28 -3.02
N ARG A 493 -5.79 25.89 -3.94
CA ARG A 493 -7.25 25.85 -3.70
C ARG A 493 -7.78 24.43 -3.72
N THR A 494 -8.82 24.17 -2.96
CA THR A 494 -9.53 22.89 -3.00
C THR A 494 -10.40 22.80 -4.26
N LEU A 495 -10.74 21.57 -4.65
CA LEU A 495 -11.70 21.33 -5.74
C LEU A 495 -13.06 22.01 -5.45
N ALA A 496 -13.51 22.00 -4.19
CA ALA A 496 -14.75 22.65 -3.79
C ALA A 496 -14.69 24.18 -4.01
N GLU A 497 -13.61 24.84 -3.62
CA GLU A 497 -13.41 26.27 -3.88
C GLU A 497 -13.36 26.58 -5.38
N MET A 498 -12.69 25.75 -6.17
CA MET A 498 -12.60 25.94 -7.63
C MET A 498 -13.96 25.78 -8.30
N LEU A 499 -14.75 24.76 -7.93
CA LEU A 499 -16.10 24.56 -8.45
C LEU A 499 -17.05 25.69 -8.01
N ALA A 500 -16.94 26.15 -6.77
CA ALA A 500 -17.71 27.29 -6.28
C ALA A 500 -17.39 28.56 -7.09
N PHE A 501 -16.10 28.83 -7.33
CA PHE A 501 -15.66 29.94 -8.17
C PHE A 501 -16.23 29.84 -9.59
N LEU A 502 -16.18 28.65 -10.21
CA LEU A 502 -16.70 28.45 -11.57
C LEU A 502 -18.22 28.69 -11.64
N ALA A 503 -18.96 28.35 -10.60
CA ALA A 503 -20.41 28.53 -10.54
C ALA A 503 -20.82 30.00 -10.33
N SER A 504 -20.22 30.69 -9.35
CA SER A 504 -20.65 32.04 -8.94
C SER A 504 -19.89 33.17 -9.63
N GLY A 505 -18.63 32.96 -10.02
CA GLY A 505 -17.68 34.01 -10.41
C GLY A 505 -17.06 34.75 -9.21
N GLU A 506 -17.48 34.41 -7.98
CA GLU A 506 -17.00 34.98 -6.73
C GLU A 506 -16.17 33.94 -5.98
N GLY A 507 -14.85 34.11 -5.95
CA GLY A 507 -13.94 33.22 -5.22
C GLY A 507 -12.66 33.93 -4.81
N GLY A 508 -12.40 34.04 -3.50
CA GLY A 508 -11.15 34.49 -2.86
C GLY A 508 -10.99 36.02 -2.66
N GLU A 509 -11.02 36.46 -1.40
CA GLU A 509 -11.13 37.82 -0.80
C GLU A 509 -12.56 38.36 -0.57
N GLY A 510 -13.59 37.79 -1.21
CA GLY A 510 -15.01 38.13 -0.93
C GLY A 510 -16.04 37.00 -1.08
N GLY A 511 -15.61 35.76 -1.36
CA GLY A 511 -16.47 34.57 -1.50
C GLY A 511 -16.32 33.56 -0.34
N GLN A 512 -17.18 32.53 -0.29
CA GLN A 512 -17.10 31.47 0.73
C GLN A 512 -15.78 30.68 0.62
N ASP A 513 -15.03 30.59 1.71
CA ASP A 513 -13.82 29.77 1.80
C ASP A 513 -14.15 28.28 2.02
N ALA A 514 -13.13 27.42 2.02
CA ALA A 514 -13.31 25.97 2.15
C ALA A 514 -14.05 25.57 3.45
N LEU A 515 -13.79 26.27 4.57
CA LEU A 515 -14.49 26.04 5.84
C LEU A 515 -15.97 26.44 5.74
N GLY A 516 -16.26 27.59 5.13
CA GLY A 516 -17.62 28.06 4.88
C GLY A 516 -18.42 27.09 4.01
N LEU A 517 -17.81 26.54 2.95
CA LEU A 517 -18.42 25.51 2.10
C LEU A 517 -18.73 24.24 2.90
N LEU A 518 -17.77 23.78 3.71
CA LEU A 518 -17.93 22.61 4.58
C LEU A 518 -19.06 22.82 5.60
N LYS A 519 -19.07 23.96 6.31
CA LYS A 519 -20.11 24.28 7.29
C LYS A 519 -21.49 24.38 6.65
N ALA A 520 -21.58 25.01 5.49
CA ALA A 520 -22.83 25.13 4.74
C ALA A 520 -23.38 23.75 4.33
N GLN A 521 -22.51 22.83 3.93
CA GLN A 521 -22.91 21.48 3.55
C GLN A 521 -23.26 20.59 4.75
N GLY A 522 -22.56 20.77 5.87
CA GLY A 522 -22.74 19.96 7.08
C GLY A 522 -23.94 20.34 7.94
N ARG A 523 -24.58 21.50 7.70
CA ARG A 523 -25.71 21.99 8.50
C ARG A 523 -27.01 21.29 8.12
N ASN A 524 -27.75 20.84 9.13
CA ASN A 524 -29.05 20.21 8.92
C ASN A 524 -30.15 21.27 8.66
N PRO A 525 -31.20 20.97 7.87
CA PRO A 525 -32.32 21.88 7.69
C PRO A 525 -33.00 22.23 9.02
N GLY A 526 -33.11 23.53 9.34
CA GLY A 526 -33.76 24.01 10.56
C GLY A 526 -32.91 23.91 11.84
N GLU A 527 -31.65 23.48 11.74
CA GLU A 527 -30.71 23.46 12.87
C GLU A 527 -30.24 24.86 13.22
N ASP A 528 -30.33 25.22 14.50
CA ASP A 528 -29.81 26.49 15.00
C ASP A 528 -28.28 26.50 15.10
N GLU A 529 -27.70 27.69 15.26
CA GLU A 529 -26.25 27.88 15.29
C GLU A 529 -25.56 27.13 16.44
N ALA A 530 -26.17 27.13 17.64
CA ALA A 530 -25.56 26.56 18.82
C ALA A 530 -25.51 25.02 18.73
N ALA A 531 -26.60 24.41 18.26
CA ALA A 531 -26.68 22.98 18.01
C ALA A 531 -25.68 22.56 16.92
N PHE A 532 -25.58 23.33 15.82
CA PHE A 532 -24.63 23.07 14.75
C PHE A 532 -23.19 23.15 15.26
N GLU A 533 -22.79 24.21 15.96
CA GLU A 533 -21.42 24.37 16.44
C GLU A 533 -21.03 23.31 17.48
N ALA A 534 -21.96 22.86 18.33
CA ALA A 534 -21.73 21.75 19.24
C ALA A 534 -21.48 20.43 18.48
N ARG A 535 -22.34 20.12 17.50
CA ARG A 535 -22.20 18.91 16.67
C ARG A 535 -20.96 18.95 15.79
N PHE A 536 -20.64 20.10 15.20
CA PHE A 536 -19.45 20.30 14.39
C PHE A 536 -18.19 20.17 15.23
N SER A 537 -18.15 20.77 16.44
CA SER A 537 -17.01 20.62 17.35
C SER A 537 -16.75 19.16 17.74
N GLU A 538 -17.81 18.38 18.00
CA GLU A 538 -17.67 16.95 18.26
C GLU A 538 -17.23 16.18 17.03
N ALA A 539 -17.75 16.52 15.84
CA ALA A 539 -17.29 15.92 14.59
C ALA A 539 -15.82 16.24 14.28
N LEU A 540 -15.32 17.43 14.64
CA LEU A 540 -13.90 17.77 14.57
C LEU A 540 -13.08 16.97 15.58
N ARG A 541 -13.57 16.74 16.80
CA ARG A 541 -12.88 15.89 17.77
C ARG A 541 -12.76 14.45 17.25
N LEU A 542 -13.84 13.90 16.72
CA LEU A 542 -13.93 12.55 16.17
C LEU A 542 -13.22 12.41 14.81
N GLY A 543 -13.15 13.48 14.01
CA GLY A 543 -12.67 13.49 12.63
C GLY A 543 -13.70 13.02 11.59
N PHE A 544 -14.96 12.83 11.96
CA PHE A 544 -16.04 12.41 11.06
C PHE A 544 -17.41 12.80 11.63
N TRP A 545 -18.42 12.84 10.76
CA TRP A 545 -19.80 13.00 11.20
C TRP A 545 -20.36 11.67 11.72
N ALA A 546 -20.76 11.65 12.99
CA ALA A 546 -21.43 10.49 13.58
C ALA A 546 -22.66 10.08 12.76
N ASP A 547 -22.92 8.77 12.69
CA ASP A 547 -24.08 8.17 11.99
C ASP A 547 -24.24 8.55 10.51
N SER A 548 -23.15 8.94 9.84
CA SER A 548 -23.15 9.37 8.43
C SER A 548 -22.88 8.25 7.42
N ALA A 549 -22.60 7.03 7.88
CA ALA A 549 -22.41 5.86 7.04
C ALA A 549 -23.64 5.61 6.16
N ARG A 550 -23.43 5.07 4.95
CA ARG A 550 -24.56 4.77 4.06
C ARG A 550 -25.35 3.60 4.64
N PRO A 551 -26.69 3.72 4.79
CA PRO A 551 -27.51 2.65 5.32
C PRO A 551 -27.49 1.45 4.36
N ALA A 552 -27.55 0.25 4.93
CA ALA A 552 -27.71 -0.96 4.15
C ALA A 552 -29.08 -0.97 3.44
N GLU A 553 -29.09 -1.41 2.18
CA GLU A 553 -30.29 -1.51 1.37
C GLU A 553 -30.64 -2.99 1.14
N THR A 554 -31.91 -3.33 1.29
CA THR A 554 -32.42 -4.63 0.86
C THR A 554 -32.56 -4.62 -0.65
N VAL A 555 -31.89 -5.57 -1.31
CA VAL A 555 -31.88 -5.69 -2.77
C VAL A 555 -32.21 -7.12 -3.17
N ALA A 556 -32.81 -7.26 -4.35
CA ALA A 556 -33.11 -8.55 -4.95
C ALA A 556 -32.62 -8.54 -6.40
N LEU A 557 -32.20 -9.72 -6.88
CA LEU A 557 -31.86 -9.89 -8.29
C LEU A 557 -33.05 -9.51 -9.18
N THR A 558 -32.77 -8.90 -10.33
CA THR A 558 -33.80 -8.68 -11.34
C THR A 558 -34.33 -10.02 -11.87
N GLN A 559 -35.57 -10.06 -12.38
CA GLN A 559 -36.12 -11.27 -12.99
C GLN A 559 -35.22 -11.79 -14.13
N ALA A 560 -34.68 -10.88 -14.94
CA ALA A 560 -33.74 -11.23 -16.02
C ALA A 560 -32.45 -11.85 -15.48
N ALA A 561 -31.83 -11.26 -14.45
CA ALA A 561 -30.61 -11.80 -13.85
C ALA A 561 -30.85 -13.14 -13.14
N ALA A 562 -32.01 -13.32 -12.52
CA ALA A 562 -32.40 -14.57 -11.88
C ALA A 562 -32.70 -15.69 -12.89
N ALA A 563 -33.35 -15.37 -14.01
CA ALA A 563 -33.76 -16.34 -15.04
C ALA A 563 -32.67 -16.66 -16.07
N ALA A 564 -31.61 -15.85 -16.17
CA ALA A 564 -30.52 -16.09 -17.10
C ALA A 564 -29.92 -17.50 -16.89
N PRO A 565 -29.72 -18.30 -17.95
CA PRO A 565 -29.11 -19.62 -17.80
C PRO A 565 -27.68 -19.49 -17.24
N ALA A 566 -27.26 -20.49 -16.45
CA ALA A 566 -25.88 -20.59 -16.01
C ALA A 566 -24.92 -20.86 -17.18
N ALA A 567 -25.42 -21.53 -18.24
CA ALA A 567 -24.67 -21.88 -19.43
C ALA A 567 -24.96 -20.92 -20.60
N ALA A 568 -24.19 -19.84 -20.71
CA ALA A 568 -23.95 -19.18 -21.98
C ALA A 568 -22.51 -19.50 -22.40
N SER A 569 -22.27 -19.72 -23.69
CA SER A 569 -20.95 -20.06 -24.22
C SER A 569 -19.94 -18.97 -23.89
N SER A 570 -18.85 -19.34 -23.19
CA SER A 570 -17.68 -18.47 -23.11
C SER A 570 -17.15 -18.18 -24.51
N PRO A 571 -16.66 -16.96 -24.80
CA PRO A 571 -15.84 -16.75 -25.98
C PRO A 571 -14.68 -17.76 -25.95
N ALA A 572 -14.39 -18.38 -27.10
CA ALA A 572 -13.21 -19.22 -27.22
C ALA A 572 -11.95 -18.40 -26.88
N PRO A 573 -10.92 -19.00 -26.24
CA PRO A 573 -9.65 -18.31 -26.09
C PRO A 573 -9.16 -17.84 -27.47
N ALA A 574 -8.70 -16.60 -27.56
CA ALA A 574 -8.18 -16.05 -28.81
C ALA A 574 -7.05 -16.97 -29.31
N ALA A 575 -7.22 -17.49 -30.51
CA ALA A 575 -6.17 -18.22 -31.21
C ALA A 575 -5.13 -17.18 -31.68
N ASP A 576 -3.89 -17.37 -31.23
CA ASP A 576 -2.67 -16.57 -31.48
C ASP A 576 -2.43 -15.36 -30.55
N GLY A 577 -1.35 -15.43 -29.74
CA GLY A 577 -0.84 -14.34 -28.88
C GLY A 577 -0.98 -14.60 -27.36
N VAL A 578 -0.48 -13.65 -26.54
CA VAL A 578 -0.67 -13.65 -25.07
C VAL A 578 -1.82 -12.75 -24.66
N GLU A 579 -2.49 -13.09 -23.55
CA GLU A 579 -3.42 -12.21 -22.86
C GLU A 579 -2.62 -11.21 -22.01
N VAL A 580 -2.92 -9.92 -22.11
CA VAL A 580 -2.34 -8.87 -21.28
C VAL A 580 -3.37 -8.44 -20.25
N LEU A 581 -2.99 -8.54 -18.98
CA LEU A 581 -3.77 -8.06 -17.84
C LEU A 581 -3.13 -6.76 -17.32
N PHE A 582 -3.93 -5.71 -17.20
CA PHE A 582 -3.51 -4.45 -16.58
C PHE A 582 -3.92 -4.43 -15.11
N ARG A 583 -3.03 -3.97 -14.23
CA ARG A 583 -3.34 -3.78 -12.80
C ARG A 583 -2.79 -2.45 -12.28
N PRO A 584 -3.43 -1.82 -11.29
CA PRO A 584 -2.76 -0.78 -10.50
C PRO A 584 -1.49 -1.34 -9.84
N ASP A 585 -0.50 -0.47 -9.65
CA ASP A 585 0.70 -0.83 -8.93
C ASP A 585 0.46 -0.93 -7.42
N PRO A 586 0.99 -1.94 -6.72
CA PRO A 586 0.72 -2.13 -5.30
C PRO A 586 1.42 -1.12 -4.37
N THR A 587 2.24 -0.20 -4.88
CA THR A 587 2.84 0.87 -4.05
C THR A 587 2.48 2.28 -4.50
N ILE A 588 2.25 2.51 -5.80
CA ILE A 588 1.93 3.84 -6.36
C ILE A 588 0.59 3.93 -7.10
N TRP A 589 -0.20 2.85 -7.09
CA TRP A 589 -1.54 2.79 -7.67
C TRP A 589 -1.57 3.08 -9.19
N ASP A 590 -2.11 4.21 -9.59
CA ASP A 590 -2.27 4.65 -10.98
C ASP A 590 -1.22 5.67 -11.43
N GLY A 591 -0.29 6.06 -10.55
CA GLY A 591 0.79 7.03 -10.85
C GLY A 591 0.56 8.43 -10.30
N THR A 592 -0.61 8.69 -9.72
CA THR A 592 -0.91 9.94 -9.00
C THR A 592 0.06 10.26 -7.86
N HIS A 593 0.72 9.23 -7.32
CA HIS A 593 1.67 9.31 -6.20
C HIS A 593 3.11 8.95 -6.62
N ALA A 594 3.42 8.94 -7.93
CA ALA A 594 4.69 8.45 -8.44
C ALA A 594 5.90 9.33 -8.02
N ASP A 595 5.69 10.60 -7.68
CA ASP A 595 6.77 11.49 -7.22
C ASP A 595 7.14 11.27 -5.74
N LEU A 596 6.39 10.45 -5.01
CA LEU A 596 6.69 10.14 -3.61
C LEU A 596 7.78 9.08 -3.50
N ALA A 597 8.98 9.53 -3.18
CA ALA A 597 10.18 8.70 -3.08
C ALA A 597 10.03 7.49 -2.11
N TRP A 598 9.26 7.65 -1.01
CA TRP A 598 8.96 6.53 -0.11
C TRP A 598 8.23 5.38 -0.80
N LEU A 599 7.34 5.67 -1.75
CA LEU A 599 6.56 4.66 -2.45
C LEU A 599 7.32 4.04 -3.63
N GLN A 600 8.26 4.79 -4.23
CA GLN A 600 9.18 4.30 -5.26
C GLN A 600 10.20 3.30 -4.68
N GLU A 601 10.76 3.61 -3.52
CA GLU A 601 11.70 2.73 -2.81
C GLU A 601 10.99 1.57 -2.09
N LEU A 602 9.67 1.65 -1.89
CA LEU A 602 8.90 0.62 -1.18
C LEU A 602 8.90 -0.69 -2.00
N PRO A 603 9.39 -1.81 -1.45
CA PRO A 603 9.40 -3.06 -2.19
C PRO A 603 7.99 -3.57 -2.45
N LYS A 604 7.62 -3.76 -3.72
CA LYS A 604 6.30 -4.32 -4.09
C LYS A 604 6.06 -5.64 -3.34
N PRO A 605 4.87 -5.88 -2.75
CA PRO A 605 4.69 -7.01 -1.82
C PRO A 605 5.08 -8.37 -2.38
N LEU A 606 4.75 -8.64 -3.65
CA LEU A 606 4.95 -9.94 -4.29
C LEU A 606 6.23 -10.06 -5.10
N THR A 607 6.69 -9.03 -5.80
CA THR A 607 7.94 -9.10 -6.59
C THR A 607 9.16 -8.58 -5.81
N LYS A 608 8.92 -7.68 -4.83
CA LYS A 608 9.94 -6.94 -4.06
C LYS A 608 10.83 -6.04 -4.93
N VAL A 609 10.40 -5.80 -6.17
CA VAL A 609 11.01 -4.82 -7.07
C VAL A 609 10.73 -3.42 -6.54
N VAL A 610 11.66 -2.51 -6.77
CA VAL A 610 11.59 -1.08 -6.41
C VAL A 610 11.94 -0.22 -7.63
N TRP A 611 11.54 1.05 -7.64
CA TRP A 611 11.90 2.06 -8.65
C TRP A 611 11.48 1.79 -10.11
N GLU A 612 10.78 0.69 -10.40
CA GLU A 612 10.26 0.39 -11.75
C GLU A 612 9.08 -0.59 -11.71
N ASN A 613 8.29 -0.63 -12.78
CA ASN A 613 7.42 -1.76 -13.11
C ASN A 613 8.14 -2.78 -14.00
N VAL A 614 7.57 -3.98 -14.05
CA VAL A 614 8.13 -5.15 -14.76
C VAL A 614 7.03 -5.78 -15.61
N ILE A 615 7.43 -6.52 -16.65
CA ILE A 615 6.53 -7.35 -17.44
C ILE A 615 6.49 -8.73 -16.76
N ALA A 616 5.45 -8.98 -15.99
CA ALA A 616 5.35 -10.22 -15.22
C ALA A 616 4.79 -11.36 -16.09
N LEU A 617 5.38 -12.55 -15.99
CA LEU A 617 4.98 -13.77 -16.71
C LEU A 617 5.18 -15.03 -15.87
N SER A 618 4.47 -16.12 -16.21
CA SER A 618 4.61 -17.40 -15.49
C SER A 618 5.94 -18.11 -15.79
N PRO A 619 6.39 -19.02 -14.90
CA PRO A 619 7.53 -19.88 -15.18
C PRO A 619 7.37 -20.72 -16.46
N ARG A 620 6.18 -21.26 -16.72
CA ARG A 620 5.90 -22.03 -17.96
C ARG A 620 5.92 -21.19 -19.22
N LEU A 621 5.38 -19.97 -19.17
CA LEU A 621 5.46 -19.03 -20.30
C LEU A 621 6.93 -18.68 -20.57
N ALA A 622 7.70 -18.42 -19.51
CA ALA A 622 9.12 -18.10 -19.64
C ALA A 622 9.93 -19.27 -20.22
N GLU A 623 9.66 -20.50 -19.79
CA GLU A 623 10.29 -21.72 -20.30
C GLU A 623 9.99 -21.94 -21.78
N ARG A 624 8.71 -21.81 -22.18
CA ARG A 624 8.27 -22.00 -23.57
C ARG A 624 8.91 -21.00 -24.53
N GLU A 625 9.03 -19.75 -24.12
CA GLU A 625 9.52 -18.65 -24.96
C GLU A 625 11.04 -18.36 -24.77
N GLY A 626 11.73 -19.12 -23.92
CA GLY A 626 13.16 -18.91 -23.64
C GLY A 626 13.49 -17.56 -23.01
N ILE A 627 12.63 -17.10 -22.10
CA ILE A 627 12.73 -15.81 -21.41
C ILE A 627 13.33 -16.00 -20.00
N ALA A 628 14.31 -15.16 -19.66
CA ALA A 628 14.88 -15.05 -18.33
C ALA A 628 14.45 -13.75 -17.66
N THR A 629 14.41 -13.72 -16.33
CA THR A 629 14.23 -12.47 -15.57
C THR A 629 15.28 -11.44 -15.99
N GLY A 630 14.83 -10.23 -16.34
CA GLY A 630 15.66 -9.14 -16.83
C GLY A 630 15.80 -9.05 -18.34
N ASP A 631 15.37 -10.04 -19.12
CA ASP A 631 15.25 -9.87 -20.57
C ASP A 631 14.30 -8.71 -20.88
N ILE A 632 14.68 -7.83 -21.81
CA ILE A 632 13.77 -6.77 -22.26
C ILE A 632 12.76 -7.40 -23.22
N LEU A 633 11.49 -7.35 -22.82
CA LEU A 633 10.37 -7.81 -23.61
C LEU A 633 9.66 -6.61 -24.21
N ARG A 634 9.17 -6.80 -25.43
CA ARG A 634 8.31 -5.88 -26.14
C ARG A 634 6.93 -6.51 -26.26
N VAL A 635 5.92 -5.84 -25.72
CA VAL A 635 4.51 -6.25 -25.81
C VAL A 635 3.84 -5.32 -26.80
N GLU A 636 3.27 -5.86 -27.86
CA GLU A 636 2.66 -5.08 -28.95
C GLU A 636 1.21 -5.47 -29.19
N ALA A 637 0.35 -4.46 -29.35
CA ALA A 637 -1.04 -4.63 -29.74
C ALA A 637 -1.59 -3.34 -30.37
N GLY A 638 -2.44 -3.47 -31.39
CA GLY A 638 -3.13 -2.31 -31.99
C GLY A 638 -2.21 -1.19 -32.48
N GLY A 639 -1.02 -1.56 -33.00
CA GLY A 639 0.00 -0.61 -33.50
C GLY A 639 0.77 0.15 -32.39
N ARG A 640 0.56 -0.19 -31.12
CA ARG A 640 1.26 0.37 -29.96
C ARG A 640 2.12 -0.70 -29.30
N ALA A 641 3.15 -0.25 -28.58
CA ALA A 641 4.06 -1.15 -27.88
C ALA A 641 4.54 -0.54 -26.57
N VAL A 642 4.85 -1.40 -25.61
CA VAL A 642 5.64 -1.05 -24.43
C VAL A 642 6.82 -2.01 -24.31
N GLU A 643 7.92 -1.51 -23.75
CA GLU A 643 9.13 -2.29 -23.51
C GLU A 643 9.50 -2.22 -22.04
N GLY A 644 9.83 -3.36 -21.46
CA GLY A 644 10.17 -3.45 -20.05
C GLY A 644 10.88 -4.75 -19.72
N PRO A 645 11.53 -4.83 -18.55
CA PRO A 645 12.22 -6.03 -18.13
C PRO A 645 11.24 -7.13 -17.72
N ALA A 646 11.51 -8.36 -18.15
CA ALA A 646 10.82 -9.57 -17.76
C ALA A 646 10.97 -9.83 -16.25
N TRP A 647 9.89 -10.25 -15.61
CA TRP A 647 9.92 -10.80 -14.27
C TRP A 647 9.13 -12.09 -14.20
N ILE A 648 9.81 -13.20 -13.95
CA ILE A 648 9.15 -14.49 -13.79
C ILE A 648 8.49 -14.51 -12.42
N LEU A 649 7.15 -14.53 -12.39
CA LEU A 649 6.33 -14.49 -11.18
C LEU A 649 5.69 -15.88 -10.94
N PRO A 650 6.17 -16.61 -9.92
CA PRO A 650 5.53 -17.85 -9.49
C PRO A 650 4.05 -17.65 -9.15
N GLY A 651 3.18 -18.57 -9.57
CA GLY A 651 1.73 -18.46 -9.38
C GLY A 651 0.98 -17.63 -10.44
N GLN A 652 1.66 -17.19 -11.51
CA GLN A 652 1.02 -16.50 -12.64
C GLN A 652 0.51 -17.50 -13.69
N ALA A 653 -0.59 -17.17 -14.37
CA ALA A 653 -1.16 -18.01 -15.43
C ALA A 653 -0.33 -18.03 -16.72
N ASP A 654 -0.28 -19.19 -17.39
CA ASP A 654 0.67 -19.49 -18.49
C ASP A 654 0.41 -18.83 -19.84
N THR A 655 -0.74 -18.17 -19.96
CA THR A 655 -1.16 -17.47 -21.18
C THR A 655 -1.34 -15.97 -20.92
N THR A 656 -1.04 -15.52 -19.70
CA THR A 656 -1.27 -14.14 -19.26
C THR A 656 0.06 -13.45 -18.94
N VAL A 657 0.23 -12.24 -19.45
CA VAL A 657 1.29 -11.29 -19.08
C VAL A 657 0.65 -10.15 -18.29
N THR A 658 1.27 -9.72 -17.19
CA THR A 658 0.72 -8.64 -16.37
C THR A 658 1.57 -7.40 -16.45
N LEU A 659 0.92 -6.27 -16.73
CA LEU A 659 1.51 -4.95 -16.80
C LEU A 659 0.90 -4.08 -15.70
N THR A 660 1.74 -3.40 -14.89
CA THR A 660 1.24 -2.50 -13.84
C THR A 660 1.25 -1.04 -14.30
N LEU A 661 0.21 -0.30 -13.91
CA LEU A 661 0.07 1.15 -14.12
C LEU A 661 1.02 1.95 -13.21
N GLY A 662 1.04 3.27 -13.35
CA GLY A 662 1.67 4.19 -12.42
C GLY A 662 3.15 4.56 -12.67
N TYR A 663 3.80 3.90 -13.62
CA TYR A 663 5.16 4.22 -14.07
C TYR A 663 5.17 4.78 -15.50
N GLY A 664 6.35 5.17 -16.00
CA GLY A 664 6.53 5.70 -17.34
C GLY A 664 6.06 7.15 -17.51
N ARG A 665 5.98 7.90 -16.41
CA ARG A 665 5.68 9.34 -16.43
C ARG A 665 6.81 10.11 -17.11
N ASP A 666 6.45 11.14 -17.87
CA ASP A 666 7.40 11.95 -18.64
C ASP A 666 7.15 13.44 -18.41
N VAL A 667 7.36 13.85 -17.16
CA VAL A 667 7.33 15.25 -16.75
C VAL A 667 8.77 15.70 -16.46
N PRO A 668 9.26 16.80 -17.06
CA PRO A 668 10.59 17.32 -16.77
C PRO A 668 10.78 17.61 -15.28
N ASP A 669 12.00 17.38 -14.78
CA ASP A 669 12.42 17.68 -13.40
C ASP A 669 11.67 16.95 -12.27
N HIS A 670 10.73 16.06 -12.59
CA HIS A 670 10.04 15.20 -11.62
C HIS A 670 10.84 13.94 -11.27
N LEU A 671 10.66 13.43 -10.04
CA LEU A 671 11.29 12.18 -9.59
C LEU A 671 10.85 10.98 -10.43
N ALA A 672 9.57 10.92 -10.79
CA ALA A 672 8.99 9.79 -11.51
C ALA A 672 9.51 9.64 -12.95
N ARG A 673 10.21 10.66 -13.48
CA ARG A 673 10.63 10.71 -14.88
C ARG A 673 11.57 9.56 -15.24
N GLY A 674 11.23 8.83 -16.29
CA GLY A 674 12.08 7.75 -16.83
C GLY A 674 12.10 6.47 -15.99
N LEU A 675 11.27 6.39 -14.95
CA LEU A 675 11.09 5.17 -14.17
C LEU A 675 10.09 4.24 -14.85
N GLY A 676 10.52 3.02 -15.18
CA GLY A 676 9.64 1.98 -15.75
C GLY A 676 9.07 2.33 -17.12
N TYR A 677 7.94 1.71 -17.46
CA TYR A 677 7.19 1.91 -18.70
C TYR A 677 5.74 2.32 -18.42
N ASP A 678 5.12 3.00 -19.37
CA ASP A 678 3.71 3.41 -19.29
C ASP A 678 2.80 2.34 -19.88
N ALA A 679 2.18 1.55 -18.99
CA ALA A 679 1.25 0.48 -19.36
C ALA A 679 -0.08 1.01 -19.94
N ALA A 680 -0.47 2.26 -19.64
CA ALA A 680 -1.73 2.82 -20.12
C ALA A 680 -1.75 2.93 -21.66
N ARG A 681 -0.58 3.04 -22.30
CA ARG A 681 -0.41 3.06 -23.77
C ARG A 681 -1.04 1.88 -24.49
N LEU A 682 -1.05 0.69 -23.87
CA LEU A 682 -1.66 -0.51 -24.46
C LEU A 682 -3.12 -0.73 -24.06
N ARG A 683 -3.65 0.01 -23.09
CA ARG A 683 -5.02 -0.22 -22.61
C ARG A 683 -6.05 0.10 -23.70
N PRO A 684 -7.02 -0.79 -23.93
CA PRO A 684 -8.16 -0.50 -24.78
C PRO A 684 -9.21 0.32 -24.00
N PRO A 685 -10.07 1.11 -24.69
CA PRO A 685 -11.00 2.02 -24.03
C PRO A 685 -12.25 1.33 -23.45
N GLY A 686 -12.63 0.15 -23.96
CA GLY A 686 -13.85 -0.58 -23.55
C GLY A 686 -13.63 -1.78 -22.63
N SER A 687 -12.39 -2.25 -22.46
CA SER A 687 -12.02 -3.32 -21.52
C SER A 687 -10.70 -2.96 -20.84
N PRO A 688 -10.69 -1.95 -19.95
CA PRO A 688 -9.46 -1.28 -19.52
C PRO A 688 -8.47 -2.20 -18.78
N TRP A 689 -8.94 -3.37 -18.35
CA TRP A 689 -8.16 -4.31 -17.54
C TRP A 689 -7.62 -5.51 -18.31
N GLY A 690 -8.11 -5.78 -19.53
CA GLY A 690 -7.73 -6.98 -20.28
C GLY A 690 -7.61 -6.74 -21.78
N LEU A 691 -6.58 -7.33 -22.39
CA LEU A 691 -6.32 -7.26 -23.82
C LEU A 691 -5.86 -8.62 -24.34
N ALA A 692 -6.64 -9.23 -25.23
CA ALA A 692 -6.28 -10.52 -25.83
C ALA A 692 -5.43 -10.36 -27.10
N GLY A 693 -4.62 -11.38 -27.41
CA GLY A 693 -3.90 -11.49 -28.68
C GLY A 693 -2.73 -10.52 -28.83
N ALA A 694 -2.11 -10.09 -27.74
CA ALA A 694 -0.91 -9.26 -27.80
C ALA A 694 0.29 -10.10 -28.28
N ARG A 695 1.17 -9.48 -29.08
CA ARG A 695 2.42 -10.10 -29.51
C ARG A 695 3.49 -9.84 -28.46
N LEU A 696 4.11 -10.91 -27.97
CA LEU A 696 5.25 -10.85 -27.06
C LEU A 696 6.53 -11.14 -27.85
N THR A 697 7.52 -10.25 -27.80
CA THR A 697 8.83 -10.46 -28.44
C THR A 697 9.97 -10.14 -27.48
N LYS A 698 11.02 -10.96 -27.53
CA LYS A 698 12.29 -10.70 -26.84
C LYS A 698 13.16 -9.80 -27.71
N THR A 699 13.65 -8.69 -27.18
CA THR A 699 14.42 -7.71 -27.97
C THR A 699 15.91 -8.07 -28.09
N GLY A 700 16.38 -9.04 -27.29
CA GLY A 700 17.79 -9.40 -27.19
C GLY A 700 18.59 -8.53 -26.20
N GLN A 701 17.99 -7.47 -25.65
CA GLN A 701 18.60 -6.67 -24.58
C GLN A 701 18.26 -7.25 -23.20
N GLN A 702 19.09 -6.95 -22.19
CA GLN A 702 18.86 -7.32 -20.80
C GLN A 702 19.07 -6.13 -19.86
N ARG A 703 18.18 -5.98 -18.88
CA ARG A 703 18.33 -5.12 -17.71
C ARG A 703 17.66 -5.77 -16.52
N ARG A 704 18.41 -6.11 -15.48
CA ARG A 704 17.85 -6.76 -14.29
C ARG A 704 17.05 -5.74 -13.45
N PRO A 705 15.79 -6.04 -13.09
CA PRO A 705 15.05 -5.24 -12.13
C PRO A 705 15.72 -5.28 -10.75
N VAL A 706 15.71 -4.15 -10.06
CA VAL A 706 16.27 -4.03 -8.70
C VAL A 706 15.27 -4.56 -7.68
N THR A 707 15.69 -5.48 -6.82
CA THR A 707 14.83 -6.10 -5.79
C THR A 707 15.51 -6.13 -4.42
N THR A 708 14.75 -5.93 -3.35
CA THR A 708 15.27 -5.95 -1.98
C THR A 708 15.22 -7.34 -1.34
N GLN A 709 14.57 -8.32 -1.99
CA GLN A 709 14.34 -9.65 -1.42
C GLN A 709 15.63 -10.44 -1.18
N HIS A 710 16.67 -10.24 -1.98
CA HIS A 710 17.93 -10.95 -1.79
C HIS A 710 18.83 -10.31 -0.72
N LEU A 711 18.42 -9.19 -0.14
CA LEU A 711 19.22 -8.46 0.85
C LEU A 711 19.04 -9.06 2.23
N GLY A 712 20.15 -9.29 2.92
CA GLY A 712 20.16 -9.81 4.29
C GLY A 712 19.52 -11.19 4.41
N THR A 713 19.80 -12.10 3.48
CA THR A 713 19.31 -13.49 3.57
C THR A 713 19.83 -14.20 4.82
N MET A 714 19.04 -15.14 5.34
CA MET A 714 19.36 -15.95 6.54
C MET A 714 19.82 -17.37 6.16
N GLU A 715 20.52 -17.51 5.02
CA GLU A 715 21.26 -18.73 4.60
C GLU A 715 20.46 -20.05 4.69
N GLY A 716 19.18 -20.05 4.28
CA GLY A 716 18.37 -21.26 4.13
C GLY A 716 17.82 -21.90 5.42
N GLN A 717 17.92 -21.20 6.56
CA GLN A 717 17.36 -21.65 7.85
C GLN A 717 15.82 -21.65 7.85
N ASP A 718 15.17 -22.31 8.81
CA ASP A 718 13.70 -22.27 8.97
C ASP A 718 13.22 -20.88 9.41
N LEU A 719 12.46 -20.18 8.54
CA LEU A 719 12.06 -18.78 8.75
C LEU A 719 10.57 -18.65 9.09
N VAL A 720 9.73 -19.34 8.32
CA VAL A 720 8.27 -19.31 8.46
C VAL A 720 7.78 -20.65 8.98
N ARG A 721 6.90 -20.62 9.99
CA ARG A 721 6.17 -21.80 10.47
C ARG A 721 4.68 -21.65 10.18
N VAL A 722 4.05 -22.77 9.81
CA VAL A 722 2.61 -22.86 9.55
C VAL A 722 2.05 -24.03 10.34
N GLN A 723 0.91 -23.81 11.00
CA GLN A 723 0.22 -24.80 11.81
C GLN A 723 -1.12 -25.16 11.14
N ALA A 724 -1.26 -26.43 10.75
CA ALA A 724 -2.54 -26.97 10.35
C ALA A 724 -3.49 -27.05 11.55
N LEU A 725 -4.76 -26.70 11.35
CA LEU A 725 -5.76 -26.77 12.41
C LEU A 725 -5.89 -28.21 12.94
N GLY A 726 -5.84 -28.37 14.26
CA GLY A 726 -5.90 -29.69 14.93
C GLY A 726 -4.58 -30.47 14.96
N ALA A 727 -3.52 -29.99 14.29
CA ALA A 727 -2.20 -30.60 14.37
C ALA A 727 -1.46 -30.23 15.68
N ALA A 728 -0.36 -30.94 15.97
CA ALA A 728 0.51 -30.61 17.08
C ALA A 728 1.09 -29.17 16.91
N PRO A 729 1.27 -28.42 18.01
CA PRO A 729 1.82 -27.08 17.94
C PRO A 729 3.21 -27.05 17.28
N VAL A 730 3.40 -26.12 16.35
CA VAL A 730 4.69 -25.89 15.67
C VAL A 730 5.52 -24.81 16.34
N GLY A 731 4.98 -24.15 17.37
CA GLY A 731 5.68 -23.17 18.18
C GLY A 731 6.75 -23.81 19.07
N ASP A 732 7.52 -22.97 19.76
CA ASP A 732 8.54 -23.45 20.69
C ASP A 732 7.88 -24.01 21.97
N PRO A 733 8.36 -25.13 22.55
CA PRO A 733 7.75 -25.74 23.72
C PRO A 733 7.73 -24.80 24.93
N LYS A 734 6.55 -24.58 25.49
CA LYS A 734 6.37 -23.70 26.64
C LYS A 734 6.96 -24.35 27.90
N GLY A 735 7.82 -23.63 28.60
CA GLY A 735 8.51 -24.11 29.81
C GLY A 735 9.77 -24.94 29.54
N ALA A 736 10.25 -25.00 28.28
CA ALA A 736 11.56 -25.60 27.99
C ALA A 736 12.68 -24.88 28.77
N PRO A 737 13.70 -25.60 29.27
CA PRO A 737 14.82 -24.98 29.95
C PRO A 737 15.53 -23.99 29.03
N THR A 738 15.84 -22.80 29.55
CA THR A 738 16.61 -21.81 28.80
C THR A 738 17.97 -22.40 28.39
N PRO A 739 18.37 -22.33 27.11
CA PRO A 739 19.64 -22.90 26.67
C PRO A 739 20.82 -22.29 27.44
N ALA A 740 21.77 -23.15 27.80
CA ALA A 740 22.97 -22.78 28.55
C ALA A 740 23.78 -21.71 27.80
N SER A 741 24.44 -20.85 28.57
CA SER A 741 25.24 -19.74 28.05
C SER A 741 26.50 -19.62 28.89
N PHE A 742 27.65 -19.42 28.22
CA PHE A 742 28.92 -19.12 28.90
C PHE A 742 28.93 -17.72 29.52
N TYR A 743 28.08 -16.82 29.02
CA TYR A 743 27.82 -15.54 29.68
C TYR A 743 26.91 -15.78 30.87
N PRO A 744 27.28 -15.31 32.07
CA PRO A 744 26.41 -15.44 33.23
C PRO A 744 25.05 -14.82 32.90
N PRO A 745 23.94 -15.42 33.37
CA PRO A 745 22.70 -14.66 33.43
C PRO A 745 22.98 -13.34 34.16
N PRO A 746 22.39 -12.20 33.74
CA PRO A 746 22.66 -10.92 34.37
C PRO A 746 22.59 -11.06 35.89
N GLU A 747 23.64 -10.66 36.61
CA GLU A 747 23.86 -11.02 38.03
C GLU A 747 22.77 -10.53 39.00
N SER A 748 21.80 -9.74 38.52
CA SER A 748 20.53 -9.58 39.23
C SER A 748 19.38 -9.24 38.29
N GLN A 749 18.17 -9.58 38.75
CA GLN A 749 16.92 -8.99 38.26
C GLN A 749 16.93 -7.44 38.38
N ASP A 750 17.87 -6.84 39.12
CA ASP A 750 17.98 -5.38 39.30
C ASP A 750 18.56 -4.66 38.07
N ARG A 751 19.15 -5.38 37.10
CA ARG A 751 19.60 -4.76 35.83
C ARG A 751 18.43 -4.38 34.93
N TRP A 752 17.29 -5.05 35.08
CA TRP A 752 16.09 -4.80 34.29
C TRP A 752 15.01 -4.13 35.15
N VAL A 753 14.61 -2.91 34.81
CA VAL A 753 13.53 -2.20 35.52
C VAL A 753 12.16 -2.84 35.28
N ALA A 754 11.12 -2.37 36.00
CA ALA A 754 9.75 -2.90 35.98
C ALA A 754 9.10 -3.02 34.58
N ALA A 755 9.59 -2.28 33.58
CA ALA A 755 9.16 -2.40 32.19
C ALA A 755 10.24 -3.08 31.34
N GLN A 756 9.85 -4.18 30.69
CA GLN A 756 10.68 -4.83 29.67
C GLN A 756 9.95 -4.89 28.33
N TRP A 757 10.53 -4.33 27.29
CA TRP A 757 9.82 -4.18 26.02
C TRP A 757 9.99 -5.38 25.10
N GLY A 758 8.91 -5.80 24.46
CA GLY A 758 8.94 -6.87 23.48
C GLY A 758 7.81 -6.78 22.46
N MET A 759 7.97 -7.55 21.39
CA MET A 759 7.04 -7.62 20.27
C MET A 759 6.64 -9.07 19.99
N ALA A 760 5.42 -9.28 19.53
CA ALA A 760 4.91 -10.52 18.94
C ALA A 760 4.25 -10.20 17.59
N ILE A 761 4.60 -10.95 16.54
CA ILE A 761 4.08 -10.74 15.17
C ILE A 761 3.27 -11.96 14.72
N ASP A 762 1.98 -11.77 14.46
CA ASP A 762 1.05 -12.79 13.97
C ASP A 762 1.15 -12.97 12.45
N LEU A 763 1.77 -14.06 12.00
CA LEU A 763 1.99 -14.33 10.57
C LEU A 763 0.69 -14.74 9.85
N ASP A 764 -0.32 -15.22 10.57
CA ASP A 764 -1.63 -15.52 9.98
C ASP A 764 -2.34 -14.23 9.55
N ALA A 765 -2.26 -13.19 10.39
CA ALA A 765 -2.84 -11.87 10.13
C ALA A 765 -2.00 -10.98 9.18
N CYS A 766 -0.71 -11.27 8.99
CA CYS A 766 0.14 -10.48 8.09
C CYS A 766 -0.23 -10.73 6.61
N THR A 767 -0.61 -9.66 5.91
CA THR A 767 -0.98 -9.70 4.48
C THR A 767 0.13 -9.24 3.55
N GLY A 768 1.24 -8.69 4.09
CA GLY A 768 2.31 -8.12 3.27
C GLY A 768 2.05 -6.71 2.71
N CYS A 769 1.03 -6.00 3.20
CA CYS A 769 0.61 -4.66 2.71
C CYS A 769 1.63 -3.52 2.83
N ASN A 770 2.78 -3.72 3.49
CA ASN A 770 3.85 -2.73 3.66
C ASN A 770 3.53 -1.43 4.42
N ALA A 771 2.30 -1.21 4.91
CA ALA A 771 1.98 -0.02 5.71
C ALA A 771 2.93 0.18 6.92
N CYS A 772 3.36 -0.92 7.54
CA CYS A 772 4.32 -0.91 8.64
C CYS A 772 5.76 -0.51 8.23
N VAL A 773 6.15 -0.71 6.97
CA VAL A 773 7.46 -0.31 6.44
C VAL A 773 7.47 1.21 6.23
N THR A 774 6.49 1.74 5.52
CA THR A 774 6.34 3.19 5.28
C THR A 774 6.17 3.96 6.59
N ALA A 775 5.39 3.42 7.54
CA ALA A 775 5.24 4.04 8.85
C ALA A 775 6.55 4.09 9.65
N CYS A 776 7.38 3.06 9.56
CA CYS A 776 8.71 3.04 10.18
C CYS A 776 9.64 4.08 9.55
N GLN A 777 9.58 4.23 8.22
CA GLN A 777 10.33 5.23 7.47
C GLN A 777 9.92 6.65 7.86
N ALA A 778 8.62 6.92 7.94
CA ALA A 778 8.07 8.20 8.36
C ALA A 778 8.43 8.58 9.79
N GLU A 779 8.24 7.65 10.72
CA GLU A 779 8.47 7.89 12.15
C GLU A 779 9.94 8.12 12.47
N ASN A 780 10.84 7.35 11.86
CA ASN A 780 12.22 7.24 12.29
C ASN A 780 13.20 7.95 11.34
N ASN A 781 12.75 8.91 10.53
CA ASN A 781 13.59 9.68 9.61
C ASN A 781 14.50 8.78 8.73
N ILE A 782 14.01 7.63 8.29
CA ILE A 782 14.80 6.71 7.46
C ILE A 782 14.98 7.35 6.08
N PRO A 783 16.22 7.54 5.60
CA PRO A 783 16.44 8.16 4.31
C PRO A 783 15.97 7.24 3.17
N VAL A 784 15.55 7.84 2.06
CA VAL A 784 15.35 7.13 0.80
C VAL A 784 16.70 6.92 0.12
N VAL A 785 16.94 5.74 -0.43
CA VAL A 785 18.08 5.48 -1.30
C VAL A 785 17.64 5.26 -2.74
N GLY A 786 18.38 5.85 -3.67
CA GLY A 786 18.12 5.72 -5.11
C GLY A 786 18.28 4.29 -5.62
N ARG A 787 17.73 4.02 -6.80
CA ARG A 787 17.76 2.71 -7.48
C ARG A 787 19.14 2.06 -7.48
N GLU A 788 20.17 2.83 -7.85
CA GLU A 788 21.57 2.38 -7.97
C GLU A 788 22.12 1.89 -6.63
N GLU A 789 21.81 2.57 -5.53
CA GLU A 789 22.26 2.18 -4.20
C GLU A 789 21.49 0.95 -3.68
N VAL A 790 20.20 0.81 -4.02
CA VAL A 790 19.45 -0.42 -3.72
C VAL A 790 20.01 -1.61 -4.49
N GLU A 791 20.41 -1.43 -5.76
CA GLU A 791 21.05 -2.48 -6.56
C GLU A 791 22.37 -2.97 -5.93
N LEU A 792 23.11 -2.07 -5.27
CA LEU A 792 24.30 -2.38 -4.49
C LEU A 792 24.00 -2.98 -3.10
N GLY A 793 22.73 -3.24 -2.80
CA GLY A 793 22.25 -3.82 -1.55
C GLY A 793 22.27 -2.89 -0.34
N ARG A 794 22.12 -1.58 -0.58
CA ARG A 794 22.25 -0.54 0.45
C ARG A 794 20.90 0.04 0.88
N TRP A 795 19.82 -0.72 0.68
CA TRP A 795 18.47 -0.32 1.09
C TRP A 795 18.38 -0.07 2.59
N MET A 796 17.79 1.06 2.99
CA MET A 796 17.79 1.54 4.38
C MET A 796 16.57 1.11 5.21
N GLY A 797 15.69 0.24 4.69
CA GLY A 797 14.52 -0.26 5.42
C GLY A 797 14.88 -0.98 6.73
N TRP A 798 14.44 -0.42 7.88
CA TRP A 798 14.64 -0.98 9.23
C TRP A 798 13.72 -2.15 9.56
N LEU A 799 12.57 -2.17 8.90
CA LEU A 799 11.63 -3.28 8.87
C LEU A 799 11.52 -3.69 7.41
N ARG A 800 11.80 -4.96 7.12
CA ARG A 800 11.51 -5.54 5.80
C ARG A 800 10.38 -6.55 5.93
N ILE A 801 9.61 -6.76 4.88
CA ILE A 801 8.69 -7.90 4.82
C ILE A 801 9.25 -8.88 3.81
N ASP A 802 9.68 -10.04 4.29
CA ASP A 802 10.16 -11.12 3.46
C ASP A 802 8.97 -11.92 2.93
N ARG A 803 9.00 -12.27 1.64
CA ARG A 803 8.05 -13.18 1.01
C ARG A 803 8.67 -14.57 0.84
N TYR A 804 7.94 -15.61 1.20
CA TYR A 804 8.31 -17.00 0.97
C TYR A 804 7.25 -17.69 0.13
N TYR A 805 7.69 -18.54 -0.78
CA TYR A 805 6.86 -19.51 -1.49
C TYR A 805 7.05 -20.89 -0.87
N ALA A 806 6.02 -21.72 -0.91
CA ALA A 806 6.09 -23.14 -0.59
C ALA A 806 5.31 -23.97 -1.61
N GLY A 807 5.82 -25.17 -1.90
CA GLY A 807 5.32 -26.03 -2.96
C GLY A 807 5.96 -25.72 -4.33
N ASP A 808 5.21 -26.05 -5.38
CA ASP A 808 5.60 -25.96 -6.80
C ASP A 808 5.82 -24.50 -7.29
N LEU A 809 6.51 -24.34 -8.42
CA LEU A 809 6.76 -23.05 -9.08
C LEU A 809 5.52 -22.43 -9.72
N ASP A 810 4.66 -23.25 -10.33
CA ASP A 810 3.56 -22.78 -11.17
C ASP A 810 2.33 -22.43 -10.32
N ALA A 811 2.14 -23.10 -9.17
CA ALA A 811 1.09 -22.81 -8.20
C ALA A 811 1.56 -22.85 -6.72
N PRO A 812 2.49 -21.97 -6.30
CA PRO A 812 2.98 -21.94 -4.92
C PRO A 812 1.98 -21.33 -3.94
N THR A 813 2.05 -21.75 -2.69
CA THR A 813 1.51 -20.99 -1.56
C THR A 813 2.48 -19.87 -1.17
N THR A 814 1.95 -18.73 -0.72
CA THR A 814 2.76 -17.55 -0.38
C THR A 814 2.64 -17.19 1.11
N HIS A 815 3.76 -16.82 1.72
CA HIS A 815 3.82 -16.41 3.12
C HIS A 815 4.60 -15.11 3.27
N PHE A 816 4.20 -14.29 4.24
CA PHE A 816 4.86 -13.02 4.55
C PHE A 816 5.41 -13.03 5.97
N GLN A 817 6.61 -12.53 6.14
CA GLN A 817 7.25 -12.38 7.46
C GLN A 817 7.89 -11.00 7.59
N PRO A 818 7.31 -10.09 8.39
CA PRO A 818 7.98 -8.85 8.77
C PRO A 818 9.20 -9.14 9.65
N VAL A 819 10.37 -8.65 9.28
CA VAL A 819 11.65 -8.86 9.99
C VAL A 819 12.22 -7.52 10.44
N PRO A 820 11.94 -7.06 11.67
CA PRO A 820 12.62 -5.93 12.32
C PRO A 820 13.92 -6.38 13.02
N CYS A 821 14.58 -5.45 13.74
CA CYS A 821 15.51 -5.85 14.79
C CYS A 821 14.79 -6.65 15.88
N MET A 822 15.34 -7.80 16.25
CA MET A 822 14.73 -8.67 17.26
C MET A 822 15.03 -8.24 18.71
N HIS A 823 15.85 -7.21 18.92
CA HIS A 823 16.30 -6.77 20.25
C HIS A 823 16.74 -7.95 21.13
N CYS A 824 17.69 -8.74 20.62
CA CYS A 824 18.21 -9.96 21.24
C CYS A 824 18.84 -9.71 22.60
N GLU A 825 18.45 -10.42 23.66
CA GLU A 825 19.10 -10.27 24.96
C GLU A 825 20.57 -10.70 24.93
N GLN A 826 20.87 -11.77 24.19
CA GLN A 826 22.24 -12.16 23.85
C GLN A 826 22.56 -11.61 22.46
N ALA A 827 22.79 -10.30 22.37
CA ALA A 827 23.01 -9.63 21.10
C ALA A 827 24.45 -9.81 20.57
N PRO A 828 24.69 -10.65 19.55
CA PRO A 828 26.03 -10.76 18.96
C PRO A 828 26.49 -9.44 18.32
N CYS A 829 25.55 -8.63 17.83
CA CYS A 829 25.86 -7.34 17.23
C CYS A 829 26.48 -6.31 18.20
N GLU A 830 26.32 -6.49 19.52
CA GLU A 830 26.99 -5.66 20.53
C GLU A 830 28.46 -6.02 20.65
N LEU A 831 28.77 -7.32 20.73
CA LEU A 831 30.15 -7.82 20.75
C LEU A 831 30.95 -7.40 19.52
N GLY A 832 30.27 -7.23 18.39
CA GLY A 832 30.89 -6.75 17.15
C GLY A 832 31.28 -5.26 17.17
N CYS A 833 30.83 -4.46 18.14
CA CYS A 833 31.05 -3.01 18.13
C CYS A 833 32.29 -2.62 18.97
N PRO A 834 33.39 -2.13 18.35
CA PRO A 834 34.62 -1.81 19.07
C PRO A 834 34.55 -0.50 19.90
N VAL A 835 33.47 0.29 19.75
CA VAL A 835 33.33 1.61 20.37
C VAL A 835 32.06 1.73 21.22
N GLU A 836 31.38 0.61 21.48
CA GLU A 836 30.15 0.56 22.28
C GLU A 836 29.03 1.48 21.75
N ALA A 837 28.95 1.64 20.42
CA ALA A 837 27.83 2.35 19.78
C ALA A 837 26.53 1.53 19.78
N THR A 838 26.58 0.26 20.21
CA THR A 838 25.40 -0.57 20.44
C THR A 838 25.58 -1.34 21.74
N LEU A 839 24.57 -1.25 22.61
CA LEU A 839 24.57 -1.77 23.98
C LEU A 839 23.12 -2.00 24.43
N HIS A 840 22.92 -2.79 25.47
CA HIS A 840 21.63 -2.89 26.14
C HIS A 840 21.44 -1.79 27.18
N ASP A 841 20.21 -1.29 27.31
CA ASP A 841 19.79 -0.50 28.47
C ASP A 841 19.24 -1.39 29.59
N SER A 842 18.56 -0.81 30.57
CA SER A 842 17.88 -1.52 31.66
C SER A 842 16.43 -1.93 31.33
N GLU A 843 15.91 -1.72 30.13
CA GLU A 843 14.52 -2.05 29.74
C GLU A 843 14.43 -3.20 28.73
N GLY A 844 15.56 -3.84 28.43
CA GLY A 844 15.66 -4.93 27.45
C GLY A 844 16.01 -4.45 26.06
N LEU A 845 16.20 -3.15 25.85
CA LEU A 845 16.36 -2.58 24.53
C LEU A 845 17.83 -2.64 24.12
N ASN A 846 18.09 -3.30 23.01
CA ASN A 846 19.31 -3.06 22.27
C ASN A 846 19.29 -1.63 21.70
N LEU A 847 20.17 -0.76 22.16
CA LEU A 847 20.32 0.63 21.72
C LEU A 847 21.29 0.73 20.53
N GLN A 848 21.03 1.70 19.66
CA GLN A 848 21.98 2.14 18.63
C GLN A 848 22.24 3.62 18.85
N VAL A 849 23.43 3.95 19.33
CA VAL A 849 23.87 5.32 19.61
C VAL A 849 24.57 5.86 18.36
N TYR A 850 23.85 6.69 17.61
CA TYR A 850 24.27 7.10 16.26
C TYR A 850 25.58 7.90 16.25
N ASN A 851 25.73 8.88 17.14
CA ASN A 851 26.91 9.74 17.23
C ASN A 851 28.19 9.03 17.73
N ARG A 852 28.06 7.84 18.33
CA ARG A 852 29.19 7.01 18.76
C ARG A 852 29.68 6.07 17.65
N CYS A 853 28.86 5.83 16.63
CA CYS A 853 29.17 4.90 15.57
C CYS A 853 30.31 5.42 14.67
N VAL A 854 31.40 4.68 14.59
CA VAL A 854 32.55 4.99 13.69
C VAL A 854 32.50 4.21 12.37
N GLY A 855 31.39 3.53 12.08
CA GLY A 855 31.13 2.93 10.77
C GLY A 855 31.92 1.66 10.41
N THR A 856 32.38 0.87 11.40
CA THR A 856 33.13 -0.38 11.11
C THR A 856 32.28 -1.46 10.43
N ARG A 857 30.95 -1.38 10.55
CA ARG A 857 29.95 -2.34 10.01
C ARG A 857 30.03 -3.77 10.56
N THR A 858 30.92 -4.07 11.50
CA THR A 858 31.03 -5.40 12.12
C THR A 858 29.73 -5.85 12.80
N CYS A 859 28.98 -4.93 13.42
CA CYS A 859 27.69 -5.23 14.04
C CYS A 859 26.63 -5.72 13.05
N GLN A 860 26.73 -5.34 11.77
CA GLN A 860 25.87 -5.86 10.70
C GLN A 860 26.21 -7.31 10.36
N SER A 861 27.51 -7.65 10.26
CA SER A 861 27.97 -9.01 10.01
C SER A 861 27.59 -9.97 11.15
N TYR A 862 27.71 -9.52 12.40
CA TYR A 862 27.38 -10.33 13.59
C TYR A 862 25.88 -10.53 13.79
N CYS A 863 25.03 -9.69 13.20
CA CYS A 863 23.59 -9.83 13.32
C CYS A 863 23.10 -11.02 12.46
N PRO A 864 22.51 -12.09 13.03
CA PRO A 864 22.06 -13.23 12.24
C PRO A 864 20.90 -12.86 11.32
N TYR A 865 20.05 -11.91 11.74
CA TYR A 865 18.88 -11.46 10.98
C TYR A 865 19.19 -10.44 9.87
N LYS A 866 20.42 -9.89 9.84
CA LYS A 866 20.86 -8.88 8.86
C LYS A 866 19.91 -7.67 8.77
N VAL A 867 19.59 -7.07 9.92
CA VAL A 867 18.62 -5.95 10.07
C VAL A 867 19.27 -4.64 10.55
N ARG A 868 20.60 -4.60 10.59
CA ARG A 868 21.38 -3.35 10.73
C ARG A 868 21.58 -2.77 9.33
N ARG A 869 21.35 -1.47 9.17
CA ARG A 869 21.49 -0.73 7.91
C ARG A 869 22.58 0.31 8.03
N PHE A 870 23.32 0.56 6.96
CA PHE A 870 24.46 1.47 6.99
C PHE A 870 24.25 2.64 6.05
N ASN A 871 24.46 3.86 6.54
CA ASN A 871 24.51 5.04 5.69
C ASN A 871 25.82 5.05 4.91
N TYR A 872 25.82 4.48 3.70
CA TYR A 872 27.00 4.44 2.83
C TYR A 872 27.40 5.84 2.36
N LEU A 873 26.41 6.63 1.96
CA LEU A 873 26.56 7.98 1.49
C LEU A 873 25.85 8.94 2.45
N ASP A 874 25.99 10.23 2.18
CA ASP A 874 25.19 11.24 2.85
C ASP A 874 23.84 11.38 2.12
N TYR A 875 22.86 10.59 2.55
CA TYR A 875 21.52 10.58 1.95
C TYR A 875 20.63 11.75 2.42
N THR A 876 21.09 12.56 3.38
CA THR A 876 20.27 13.61 4.00
C THR A 876 20.86 15.01 3.82
N GLY A 877 22.15 15.15 3.48
CA GLY A 877 22.82 16.45 3.34
C GLY A 877 22.26 17.39 2.27
N GLY A 878 21.52 16.88 1.28
CA GLY A 878 20.95 17.67 0.17
C GLY A 878 19.51 18.14 0.35
N MET A 879 18.89 17.94 1.52
CA MET A 879 17.47 18.25 1.72
C MET A 879 17.17 19.75 1.62
N THR A 880 16.15 20.08 0.83
CA THR A 880 15.56 21.41 0.77
C THR A 880 14.95 21.84 2.11
N PRO A 881 14.76 23.15 2.37
CA PRO A 881 14.13 23.61 3.62
C PRO A 881 12.73 23.05 3.87
N VAL A 882 11.97 22.75 2.79
CA VAL A 882 10.64 22.14 2.89
C VAL A 882 10.72 20.66 3.28
N GLU A 883 11.63 19.88 2.71
CA GLU A 883 11.81 18.47 3.08
C GLU A 883 12.28 18.29 4.53
N GLN A 884 13.08 19.23 5.06
CA GLN A 884 13.51 19.24 6.45
C GLN A 884 12.32 19.34 7.42
N GLN A 885 11.20 19.94 7.01
CA GLN A 885 9.99 20.07 7.84
C GLN A 885 9.36 18.73 8.18
N GLN A 886 9.52 17.71 7.34
CA GLN A 886 8.98 16.38 7.58
C GLN A 886 9.62 15.68 8.78
N ARG A 887 10.87 16.01 9.11
CA ARG A 887 11.69 15.18 10.01
C ARG A 887 11.16 15.22 11.44
N ASN A 888 10.98 14.03 12.02
CA ASN A 888 10.64 13.86 13.41
C ASN A 888 11.77 14.42 14.30
N PRO A 889 11.51 15.45 15.12
CA PRO A 889 12.57 16.09 15.91
C PRO A 889 13.10 15.20 17.05
N GLU A 890 12.36 14.18 17.48
CA GLU A 890 12.81 13.24 18.53
C GLU A 890 13.74 12.14 18.01
N VAL A 891 13.95 12.08 16.69
CA VAL A 891 14.78 11.05 16.07
C VAL A 891 15.91 11.74 15.32
N THR A 892 17.15 11.42 15.71
CA THR A 892 18.35 11.91 15.02
C THR A 892 18.22 11.70 13.51
N VAL A 893 18.48 12.72 12.69
CA VAL A 893 18.71 12.55 11.26
C VAL A 893 20.17 12.12 11.09
N ARG A 894 20.41 10.95 10.51
CA ARG A 894 21.75 10.36 10.48
C ARG A 894 22.54 10.90 9.30
N SER A 895 23.84 11.09 9.53
CA SER A 895 24.83 11.38 8.51
C SER A 895 25.44 10.09 7.94
N ARG A 896 26.29 10.25 6.93
CA ARG A 896 27.09 9.16 6.36
C ARG A 896 27.92 8.43 7.42
N GLY A 897 28.19 7.16 7.20
CA GLY A 897 29.09 6.36 8.03
C GLY A 897 28.49 5.82 9.33
N VAL A 898 27.17 5.95 9.53
CA VAL A 898 26.49 5.55 10.76
C VAL A 898 25.58 4.34 10.53
N MET A 899 25.54 3.44 11.51
CA MET A 899 24.64 2.29 11.53
C MET A 899 23.26 2.65 12.09
N GLU A 900 22.24 2.01 11.53
CA GLU A 900 20.86 2.14 11.92
C GLU A 900 20.21 0.77 12.12
N LYS A 901 19.09 0.76 12.84
CA LYS A 901 18.21 -0.40 13.01
C LYS A 901 16.87 0.02 13.58
N CYS A 902 15.87 -0.87 13.51
CA CYS A 902 14.68 -0.74 14.35
C CYS A 902 15.07 -0.57 15.83
N THR A 903 14.50 0.44 16.48
CA THR A 903 14.74 0.80 17.89
C THR A 903 13.52 0.54 18.78
N TYR A 904 12.51 -0.20 18.29
CA TYR A 904 11.18 -0.26 18.89
C TYR A 904 10.54 1.12 19.12
N CYS A 905 10.83 2.08 18.24
CA CYS A 905 10.38 3.47 18.36
C CYS A 905 10.70 4.04 19.75
N ILE A 906 11.99 3.97 20.14
CA ILE A 906 12.48 4.39 21.46
C ILE A 906 12.04 5.80 21.86
N GLN A 907 11.83 6.70 20.91
CA GLN A 907 11.27 8.03 21.14
C GLN A 907 9.88 7.98 21.79
N ARG A 908 9.02 7.03 21.41
CA ARG A 908 7.68 6.81 22.00
C ARG A 908 7.78 6.15 23.37
N ILE A 909 8.67 5.19 23.53
CA ILE A 909 8.98 4.57 24.83
C ILE A 909 9.47 5.64 25.81
N THR A 910 10.38 6.50 25.37
CA THR A 910 10.96 7.56 26.17
C THR A 910 9.91 8.60 26.57
N ALA A 911 9.00 8.98 25.66
CA ALA A 911 7.90 9.88 25.98
C ALA A 911 6.96 9.30 27.06
N ALA A 912 6.60 8.01 26.97
CA ALA A 912 5.81 7.34 27.99
C ALA A 912 6.56 7.24 29.33
N ARG A 913 7.86 6.95 29.30
CA ARG A 913 8.73 6.91 30.48
C ARG A 913 8.81 8.28 31.17
N ILE A 914 8.96 9.37 30.40
CA ILE A 914 8.95 10.74 30.94
C ILE A 914 7.59 11.05 31.58
N THR A 915 6.50 10.61 30.97
CA THR A 915 5.15 10.79 31.53
C THR A 915 4.97 10.03 32.84
N SER A 916 5.40 8.77 32.88
CA SER A 916 5.45 7.95 34.10
C SER A 916 6.28 8.61 35.20
N ALA A 917 7.47 9.13 34.87
CA ALA A 917 8.34 9.79 35.84
C ALA A 917 7.70 11.06 36.45
N LYS A 918 6.92 11.82 35.65
CA LYS A 918 6.15 12.98 36.14
C LYS A 918 5.04 12.57 37.12
N ASP A 919 4.48 11.38 36.95
CA ASP A 919 3.44 10.81 37.82
C ASP A 919 4.02 9.85 38.87
N ALA A 920 5.08 10.29 39.56
CA ALA A 920 5.76 9.54 40.62
C ALA A 920 6.19 8.10 40.23
N HIS A 921 6.56 7.89 38.96
CA HIS A 921 6.93 6.60 38.38
C HIS A 921 5.78 5.59 38.33
N ALA A 922 4.55 6.06 38.08
CA ALA A 922 3.39 5.20 37.86
C ALA A 922 3.66 4.16 36.74
N PRO A 923 3.18 2.90 36.87
CA PRO A 923 3.38 1.89 35.84
C PRO A 923 2.82 2.34 34.49
N ILE A 924 3.59 2.11 33.41
CA ILE A 924 3.15 2.42 32.04
C ILE A 924 2.06 1.41 31.65
N PRO A 925 0.81 1.84 31.38
CA PRO A 925 -0.28 0.92 31.02
C PRO A 925 -0.04 0.20 29.69
N ASP A 926 -0.60 -1.01 29.52
CA ASP A 926 -0.58 -1.67 28.21
C ASP A 926 -1.29 -0.82 27.14
N GLY A 927 -0.68 -0.72 25.97
CA GLY A 927 -1.15 0.14 24.88
C GLY A 927 -0.82 1.63 25.01
N ALA A 928 -0.24 2.10 26.13
CA ALA A 928 0.23 3.48 26.24
C ALA A 928 1.42 3.78 25.31
N VAL A 929 2.21 2.74 24.99
CA VAL A 929 3.24 2.79 23.95
C VAL A 929 2.81 1.94 22.77
N GLU A 930 2.52 2.59 21.66
CA GLU A 930 2.25 1.94 20.37
C GLU A 930 3.33 2.33 19.37
N THR A 931 4.04 1.33 18.85
CA THR A 931 5.09 1.55 17.83
C THR A 931 4.46 1.97 16.49
N ALA A 932 5.20 2.71 15.66
CA ALA A 932 4.67 3.16 14.36
C ALA A 932 4.25 1.99 13.44
N CYS A 933 4.98 0.87 13.48
CA CYS A 933 4.62 -0.31 12.70
C CYS A 933 3.36 -1.03 13.23
N GLN A 934 3.11 -0.98 14.55
CA GLN A 934 1.90 -1.52 15.18
C GLN A 934 0.68 -0.65 14.90
N GLY A 935 0.81 0.67 15.02
CA GLY A 935 -0.27 1.64 14.77
C GLY A 935 -0.73 1.59 13.31
N ALA A 936 0.21 1.58 12.36
CA ALA A 936 -0.14 1.57 10.94
C ALA A 936 -0.74 0.26 10.42
N CYS A 937 -0.52 -0.87 11.09
CA CYS A 937 -0.89 -2.19 10.57
C CYS A 937 -2.42 -2.41 10.56
N PRO A 938 -3.08 -2.49 9.37
CA PRO A 938 -4.54 -2.58 9.31
C PRO A 938 -5.10 -3.88 9.89
N THR A 939 -4.35 -4.98 9.84
CA THR A 939 -4.76 -6.27 10.44
C THR A 939 -4.36 -6.44 11.91
N ARG A 940 -3.63 -5.48 12.49
CA ARG A 940 -3.03 -5.60 13.83
C ARG A 940 -2.22 -6.88 14.00
N ALA A 941 -1.41 -7.20 13.00
CA ALA A 941 -0.51 -8.36 13.05
C ALA A 941 0.61 -8.17 14.10
N ILE A 942 1.03 -6.92 14.35
CA ILE A 942 2.10 -6.61 15.29
C ILE A 942 1.47 -6.24 16.64
N THR A 943 1.95 -6.84 17.72
CA THR A 943 1.61 -6.47 19.11
C THR A 943 2.89 -6.16 19.86
N PHE A 944 2.99 -4.96 20.44
CA PHE A 944 4.13 -4.52 21.23
C PHE A 944 3.68 -4.07 22.62
N GLY A 945 4.51 -4.28 23.63
CA GLY A 945 4.23 -3.87 25.01
C GLY A 945 5.25 -4.39 26.02
N ASN A 946 4.89 -4.28 27.30
CA ASN A 946 5.70 -4.77 28.41
C ASN A 946 5.54 -6.29 28.57
N VAL A 947 6.59 -7.06 28.33
CA VAL A 947 6.60 -8.52 28.48
C VAL A 947 6.84 -8.99 29.92
N ALA A 948 7.26 -8.09 30.81
CA ALA A 948 7.35 -8.39 32.24
C ALA A 948 5.95 -8.35 32.90
N ASP A 949 5.00 -7.62 32.32
CA ASP A 949 3.60 -7.63 32.74
C ASP A 949 2.89 -8.87 32.17
N PRO A 950 2.46 -9.84 33.00
CA PRO A 950 1.76 -11.03 32.54
C PRO A 950 0.35 -10.72 31.98
N GLY A 951 -0.23 -9.57 32.33
CA GLY A 951 -1.54 -9.11 31.86
C GLY A 951 -1.52 -8.41 30.50
N SER A 952 -0.34 -8.06 29.98
CA SER A 952 -0.23 -7.33 28.71
C SER A 952 -0.62 -8.17 27.50
N ARG A 953 -1.07 -7.50 26.42
CA ARG A 953 -1.42 -8.16 25.15
C ARG A 953 -0.25 -8.93 24.53
N VAL A 954 0.97 -8.41 24.63
CA VAL A 954 2.15 -9.09 24.09
C VAL A 954 2.50 -10.36 24.89
N SER A 955 2.35 -10.33 26.21
CA SER A 955 2.53 -11.52 27.05
C SER A 955 1.48 -12.59 26.75
N ALA A 956 0.23 -12.19 26.50
CA ALA A 956 -0.82 -13.10 26.05
C ALA A 956 -0.49 -13.74 24.69
N ALA A 957 0.00 -12.95 23.72
CA ALA A 957 0.43 -13.46 22.43
C ALA A 957 1.58 -14.47 22.55
N ARG A 958 2.57 -14.22 23.44
CA ARG A 958 3.70 -15.15 23.66
C ARG A 958 3.33 -16.47 24.31
N ARG A 959 2.21 -16.52 25.02
CA ARG A 959 1.67 -17.76 25.59
C ARG A 959 0.96 -18.63 24.56
N ASP A 960 0.61 -18.09 23.39
CA ASP A 960 0.04 -18.87 22.29
C ASP A 960 0.98 -20.02 21.91
N THR A 961 0.41 -21.21 21.69
CA THR A 961 1.16 -22.42 21.35
C THR A 961 1.83 -22.34 19.98
N ARG A 962 1.40 -21.40 19.13
CA ARG A 962 2.02 -21.08 17.84
C ARG A 962 3.27 -20.23 17.96
N GLU A 963 3.56 -19.66 19.14
CA GLU A 963 4.65 -18.71 19.27
C GLU A 963 6.03 -19.39 19.16
N TYR A 964 6.94 -18.77 18.41
CA TYR A 964 8.31 -19.21 18.24
C TYR A 964 9.29 -18.04 18.07
N ALA A 965 10.55 -18.29 18.43
CA ALA A 965 11.67 -17.40 18.18
C ALA A 965 12.31 -17.70 16.80
N LEU A 966 12.41 -16.67 15.95
CA LEU A 966 13.15 -16.79 14.69
C LEU A 966 14.62 -17.08 14.99
N LEU A 967 15.19 -18.13 14.37
CA LEU A 967 16.56 -18.61 14.65
C LEU A 967 16.83 -18.88 16.14
N GLY A 968 15.82 -19.33 16.90
CA GLY A 968 15.93 -19.57 18.35
C GLY A 968 17.08 -20.51 18.76
N HIS A 969 17.48 -21.43 17.89
CA HIS A 969 18.61 -22.35 18.11
C HIS A 969 19.96 -21.65 18.30
N LEU A 970 20.13 -20.41 17.82
CA LEU A 970 21.33 -19.60 18.01
C LEU A 970 21.45 -19.02 19.44
N ASN A 971 20.45 -19.25 20.30
CA ASN A 971 20.38 -18.73 21.66
C ASN A 971 20.53 -17.20 21.77
N THR A 972 20.15 -16.43 20.74
CA THR A 972 20.19 -14.96 20.82
C THR A 972 19.12 -14.38 21.75
N ARG A 973 18.14 -15.20 22.18
CA ARG A 973 17.00 -14.83 23.04
C ARG A 973 16.27 -13.57 22.52
N PRO A 974 15.63 -13.65 21.34
CA PRO A 974 15.01 -12.48 20.72
C PRO A 974 13.81 -11.97 21.52
N ARG A 975 13.72 -10.64 21.65
CA ARG A 975 12.55 -9.92 22.21
C ARG A 975 11.48 -9.64 21.15
N THR A 976 11.66 -10.01 19.89
CA THR A 976 10.59 -10.14 18.91
C THR A 976 10.36 -11.61 18.65
N THR A 977 9.13 -12.08 18.79
CA THR A 977 8.75 -13.45 18.48
C THR A 977 7.56 -13.47 17.50
N TYR A 978 7.26 -14.64 16.95
CA TYR A 978 6.27 -14.80 15.88
C TYR A 978 5.21 -15.80 16.28
N LEU A 979 3.96 -15.57 15.87
CA LEU A 979 2.94 -16.61 15.87
C LEU A 979 2.93 -17.26 14.48
N ALA A 980 3.02 -18.58 14.43
CA ALA A 980 2.92 -19.34 13.19
C ALA A 980 1.60 -19.03 12.43
N GLY A 981 1.68 -19.05 11.09
CA GLY A 981 0.51 -18.94 10.23
C GLY A 981 -0.44 -20.12 10.42
N LEU A 982 -1.72 -19.96 10.11
CA LEU A 982 -2.69 -21.06 10.18
C LEU A 982 -2.92 -21.64 8.78
N ALA A 983 -3.15 -22.96 8.73
CA ALA A 983 -3.59 -23.68 7.54
C ALA A 983 -4.81 -24.55 7.87
N PRO A 984 -5.62 -24.94 6.87
CA PRO A 984 -6.66 -25.94 7.05
C PRO A 984 -6.12 -27.24 7.67
N ALA A 985 -7.01 -28.03 8.28
CA ALA A 985 -6.66 -29.37 8.72
C ALA A 985 -6.15 -30.22 7.54
N ALA A 986 -5.17 -31.09 7.79
CA ALA A 986 -4.67 -32.01 6.77
C ALA A 986 -5.81 -32.93 6.30
N ASP A 987 -5.95 -33.11 4.98
CA ASP A 987 -6.93 -34.05 4.43
C ASP A 987 -6.56 -35.48 4.88
N PRO A 988 -7.43 -36.20 5.63
CA PRO A 988 -7.14 -37.55 6.09
C PRO A 988 -6.90 -38.56 4.95
N ASN A 989 -7.23 -38.20 3.69
CA ASN A 989 -6.99 -39.03 2.51
C ASN A 989 -5.69 -38.70 1.74
N GLY A 990 -4.82 -37.83 2.26
CA GLY A 990 -3.50 -37.57 1.68
C GLY A 990 -3.51 -36.91 0.30
N ARG A 991 -4.61 -36.26 -0.09
CA ARG A 991 -4.67 -35.46 -1.32
C ARG A 991 -4.20 -34.05 -0.98
N GLU A 992 -2.90 -33.80 -1.11
CA GLU A 992 -2.38 -32.44 -1.14
C GLU A 992 -3.11 -31.68 -2.25
N GLY A 993 -3.80 -30.60 -1.86
CA GLY A 993 -4.75 -29.86 -2.69
C GLY A 993 -4.18 -28.56 -3.20
#